data_AF-A0A0S3T985-F1
#
_entry.id   AF-A0A0S3T985-F1
#
_cell.length_a   1.000
_cell.length_b   1.000
_cell.length_c   1.000
_cell.angle_alpha   90.00
_cell.angle_beta   90.00
_cell.angle_gamma   90.00
#
_symmetry.space_group_name_H-M   'P 1'
#
loop_
_entity.id
_entity.type
_entity.pdbx_description
1 polymer ?
#
loop_
_entity_poly.entity_id
_entity_poly.type
_entity_poly.pdbx_seq_one_letter_code
_entity_poly.pdbx_strand_id
1 'polypeptide(L)'
;MDKTSGGDKYNIETAEILANEAQHLPVAEATPIYEQLLLLFPTAAKFWRQYVEAYMATNNDDATKQIFSRCLLHCLQIPLWRCYIRFIRKVNDKKGMEGQEETRKAFDFMLNCVGADIASGPVWMEYIAFLKSLPAINGQEESHRMTTVRKVYQKAIVTPTHHIEQLWKDYENFENSVSRQLAKGLISEYQPKYNSARAVYRERKKYVDEIDWNMLAVPPSGSYKEEIQWIAWKRLLSFEKGNPQRIDTASSNKRIIFTYEQCLMYMYHYPDIWYDYATWHAKGGSIDAAIKVFQRALKALPDSEMLRYACAELEESRGAIQAAKKIYESLLGDGVNATSLSHIQFMRFLRRTEGVEAARKYFLDARKSPSCTYHVYVAYATMAFCLDKDPKMAHNVFEAGLKRFMHEPVYILEYADFLIRMNDDQNIRALFERALSSLPPEESVEVWKKFTQFEQTYGDLASMLKVEQRRKEALSGAEDGTALESSLQDIVSRYSFMDLWPCSSNDLDHLARQEWLTKNINKKVEKCILANGTILIDKTSMTNISTTSPKIVYPDTSKMVIYDPKHTPGAGTNAFDEILKATPPALVAFLANLPAVEGPTPNVDIVLSICLQSDLPTGQSTKTGISTQVQTGKVGIPSQLPGGYAPATSELSGSSKSHPVASGVSLKPGSNRQYGKRKESDRQEDDDTTTVQSQPLPRDAFRIRQYQKARASSASQTGSVSYGSAFSGDLSGSTG
;
A
#
# COMPACT_ATOMS: atom_id res chain seq x y z
N MET A 1 -33.84 28.58 -3.26
CA MET A 1 -32.48 28.00 -3.16
C MET A 1 -32.31 27.17 -4.40
N ASP A 2 -31.95 27.84 -5.49
CA ASP A 2 -32.17 27.30 -6.82
C ASP A 2 -30.92 26.62 -7.37
N LYS A 3 -31.14 25.52 -8.09
CA LYS A 3 -30.09 24.81 -8.82
C LYS A 3 -29.82 25.56 -10.13
N THR A 4 -29.15 26.71 -10.04
CA THR A 4 -28.72 27.51 -11.20
C THR A 4 -27.21 27.73 -11.15
N SER A 5 -26.58 27.64 -12.34
CA SER A 5 -25.13 27.57 -12.60
C SER A 5 -24.36 26.43 -11.92
N GLY A 6 -24.05 25.38 -12.70
CA GLY A 6 -23.06 24.35 -12.33
C GLY A 6 -21.62 24.83 -12.50
N GLY A 7 -21.26 25.93 -11.84
CA GLY A 7 -19.88 26.41 -11.76
C GLY A 7 -19.07 25.72 -10.66
N ASP A 8 -17.75 25.81 -10.72
CA ASP A 8 -16.91 25.39 -9.60
C ASP A 8 -17.12 26.33 -8.39
N LYS A 9 -17.69 25.78 -7.31
CA LYS A 9 -17.90 26.47 -6.03
C LYS A 9 -16.62 26.88 -5.31
N TYR A 10 -15.46 26.40 -5.76
CA TYR A 10 -14.14 26.77 -5.24
C TYR A 10 -13.33 27.70 -6.16
N ASN A 11 -13.99 28.36 -7.14
CA ASN A 11 -13.34 29.32 -8.03
C ASN A 11 -12.66 30.47 -7.24
N ILE A 12 -11.33 30.37 -7.15
CA ILE A 12 -10.46 31.27 -6.38
C ILE A 12 -10.56 32.72 -6.87
N GLU A 13 -10.61 32.95 -8.19
CA GLU A 13 -10.66 34.29 -8.78
C GLU A 13 -11.94 35.02 -8.38
N THR A 14 -13.09 34.35 -8.45
CA THR A 14 -14.36 34.94 -7.99
C THR A 14 -14.38 35.22 -6.49
N ALA A 15 -13.76 34.36 -5.68
CA ALA A 15 -13.63 34.55 -4.24
C ALA A 15 -12.73 35.75 -3.88
N GLU A 16 -11.62 35.92 -4.60
CA GLU A 16 -10.70 37.06 -4.45
C GLU A 16 -11.37 38.38 -4.85
N ILE A 17 -12.13 38.41 -5.95
CA ILE A 17 -12.87 39.60 -6.41
C ILE A 17 -13.90 40.02 -5.35
N LEU A 18 -14.76 39.10 -4.90
CA LEU A 18 -15.77 39.38 -3.86
C LEU A 18 -15.14 39.85 -2.54
N ALA A 19 -14.00 39.28 -2.14
CA ALA A 19 -13.26 39.71 -0.96
C ALA A 19 -12.61 41.10 -1.11
N ASN A 20 -12.33 41.53 -2.33
CA ASN A 20 -11.83 42.87 -2.62
C ASN A 20 -12.96 43.91 -2.66
N GLU A 21 -14.09 43.60 -3.28
CA GLU A 21 -15.29 44.43 -3.26
C GLU A 21 -15.81 44.65 -1.82
N ALA A 22 -15.86 43.58 -1.02
CA ALA A 22 -16.30 43.63 0.39
C ALA A 22 -15.38 44.43 1.34
N GLN A 23 -14.20 44.89 0.91
CA GLN A 23 -13.36 45.84 1.67
C GLN A 23 -13.81 47.30 1.49
N HIS A 24 -14.60 47.60 0.46
CA HIS A 24 -15.05 48.94 0.10
C HIS A 24 -16.53 49.21 0.43
N LEU A 25 -17.27 48.17 0.83
CA LEU A 25 -18.68 48.26 1.23
C LEU A 25 -18.87 48.58 2.73
N PRO A 26 -20.02 49.15 3.12
CA PRO A 26 -20.44 49.22 4.52
C PRO A 26 -20.48 47.84 5.19
N VAL A 27 -20.15 47.76 6.48
CA VAL A 27 -20.04 46.47 7.20
C VAL A 27 -21.33 45.62 7.12
N ALA A 28 -22.50 46.25 7.08
CA ALA A 28 -23.78 45.55 6.94
C ALA A 28 -23.93 44.80 5.60
N GLU A 29 -23.35 45.34 4.53
CA GLU A 29 -23.36 44.76 3.17
C GLU A 29 -22.17 43.79 2.97
N ALA A 30 -21.02 44.10 3.56
CA ALA A 30 -19.83 43.25 3.50
C ALA A 30 -19.97 41.94 4.31
N THR A 31 -20.69 41.98 5.44
CA THR A 31 -20.90 40.83 6.33
C THR A 31 -21.43 39.57 5.63
N PRO A 32 -22.56 39.59 4.87
CA PRO A 32 -23.03 38.39 4.19
C PRO A 32 -22.04 37.85 3.14
N ILE A 33 -21.24 38.72 2.51
CA ILE A 33 -20.21 38.31 1.56
C ILE A 33 -19.09 37.55 2.29
N TYR A 34 -18.58 38.08 3.40
CA TYR A 34 -17.57 37.38 4.20
C TYR A 34 -18.10 36.06 4.79
N GLU A 35 -19.34 36.01 5.28
CA GLU A 35 -19.94 34.76 5.78
C GLU A 35 -20.07 33.70 4.67
N GLN A 36 -20.44 34.08 3.45
CA GLN A 36 -20.47 33.16 2.29
C GLN A 36 -19.06 32.68 1.91
N LEU A 37 -18.08 33.58 1.84
CA LEU A 37 -16.68 33.24 1.53
C LEU A 37 -16.08 32.31 2.58
N LEU A 38 -16.35 32.55 3.86
CA LEU A 38 -15.80 31.77 4.98
C LEU A 38 -16.54 30.45 5.23
N LEU A 39 -17.74 30.27 4.68
CA LEU A 39 -18.42 28.97 4.60
C LEU A 39 -17.75 28.05 3.55
N LEU A 40 -17.22 28.63 2.46
CA LEU A 40 -16.48 27.89 1.43
C LEU A 40 -15.00 27.70 1.81
N PHE A 41 -14.36 28.74 2.35
CA PHE A 41 -12.92 28.79 2.65
C PHE A 41 -12.68 29.05 4.16
N PRO A 42 -13.04 28.11 5.06
CA PRO A 42 -13.02 28.33 6.51
C PRO A 42 -11.63 28.59 7.11
N THR A 43 -10.57 28.22 6.39
CA THR A 43 -9.16 28.44 6.80
C THR A 43 -8.52 29.68 6.17
N ALA A 44 -9.25 30.47 5.37
CA ALA A 44 -8.72 31.64 4.67
C ALA A 44 -8.48 32.82 5.64
N ALA A 45 -7.32 32.82 6.29
CA ALA A 45 -6.91 33.87 7.23
C ALA A 45 -6.88 35.28 6.62
N LYS A 46 -6.70 35.40 5.29
CA LYS A 46 -6.87 36.64 4.51
C LYS A 46 -8.29 37.22 4.69
N PHE A 47 -9.31 36.42 4.39
CA PHE A 47 -10.72 36.80 4.49
C PHE A 47 -11.16 37.03 5.95
N TRP A 48 -10.73 36.18 6.88
CA TRP A 48 -10.98 36.41 8.31
C TRP A 48 -10.38 37.72 8.81
N ARG A 49 -9.18 38.11 8.35
CA ARG A 49 -8.54 39.37 8.74
C ARG A 49 -9.32 40.57 8.19
N GLN A 50 -9.71 40.55 6.92
CA GLN A 50 -10.51 41.61 6.30
C GLN A 50 -11.86 41.80 7.03
N TYR A 51 -12.54 40.70 7.34
CA TYR A 51 -13.82 40.71 8.05
C TYR A 51 -13.70 41.28 9.49
N VAL A 52 -12.64 40.90 10.20
CA VAL A 52 -12.28 41.49 11.51
C VAL A 52 -11.97 42.98 11.39
N GLU A 53 -11.14 43.38 10.42
CA GLU A 53 -10.69 44.77 10.24
C GLU A 53 -11.88 45.71 9.93
N ALA A 54 -12.90 45.24 9.21
CA ALA A 54 -14.15 45.96 8.96
C ALA A 54 -14.96 46.25 10.26
N TYR A 55 -15.12 45.26 11.14
CA TYR A 55 -15.78 45.48 12.45
C TYR A 55 -14.92 46.29 13.43
N MET A 56 -13.59 46.17 13.37
CA MET A 56 -12.68 47.02 14.15
C MET A 56 -12.75 48.50 13.74
N ALA A 57 -12.98 48.80 12.46
CA ALA A 57 -13.14 50.16 11.93
C ALA A 57 -14.46 50.81 12.39
N THR A 58 -15.53 50.03 12.54
CA THR A 58 -16.81 50.50 13.09
C THR A 58 -16.86 50.53 14.62
N ASN A 59 -15.78 50.14 15.30
CA ASN A 59 -15.68 50.08 16.78
C ASN A 59 -16.68 49.12 17.45
N ASN A 60 -17.16 48.10 16.73
CA ASN A 60 -18.02 47.07 17.31
C ASN A 60 -17.15 45.99 17.97
N ASP A 61 -16.73 46.25 19.20
CA ASP A 61 -15.82 45.38 19.94
C ASP A 61 -16.42 43.99 20.23
N ASP A 62 -17.74 43.86 20.38
CA ASP A 62 -18.37 42.57 20.70
C ASP A 62 -18.53 41.66 19.48
N ALA A 63 -18.91 42.20 18.31
CA ALA A 63 -18.83 41.47 17.06
C ALA A 63 -17.39 41.05 16.75
N THR A 64 -16.42 41.95 16.98
CA THR A 64 -14.99 41.66 16.79
C THR A 64 -14.52 40.49 17.66
N LYS A 65 -14.92 40.42 18.93
CA LYS A 65 -14.63 39.26 19.82
C LYS A 65 -15.22 37.96 19.29
N GLN A 66 -16.47 38.00 18.81
CA GLN A 66 -17.18 36.82 18.27
C GLN A 66 -16.57 36.29 16.96
N ILE A 67 -16.00 37.16 16.12
CA ILE A 67 -15.29 36.74 14.91
C ILE A 67 -13.94 36.12 15.28
N PHE A 68 -13.18 36.73 16.20
CA PHE A 68 -11.91 36.15 16.67
C PHE A 68 -12.07 34.77 17.32
N SER A 69 -13.12 34.53 18.11
CA SER A 69 -13.35 33.23 18.74
C SER A 69 -13.69 32.11 17.74
N ARG A 70 -14.20 32.47 16.55
CA ARG A 70 -14.46 31.52 15.45
C ARG A 70 -13.19 31.13 14.68
N CYS A 71 -12.22 32.03 14.54
CA CYS A 71 -11.13 31.87 13.58
C CYS A 71 -9.74 31.60 14.15
N LEU A 72 -9.36 32.18 15.31
CA LEU A 72 -7.96 32.24 15.74
C LEU A 72 -7.27 30.87 15.85
N LEU A 73 -7.94 29.90 16.48
CA LEU A 73 -7.41 28.54 16.68
C LEU A 73 -7.47 27.64 15.43
N HIS A 74 -7.96 28.17 14.30
CA HIS A 74 -8.02 27.49 13.00
C HIS A 74 -7.25 28.26 11.91
N CYS A 75 -6.84 29.49 12.19
CA CYS A 75 -6.12 30.39 11.28
C CYS A 75 -4.86 30.92 11.99
N LEU A 76 -3.79 30.11 12.01
CA LEU A 76 -2.54 30.39 12.73
C LEU A 76 -1.57 31.34 11.99
N GLN A 77 -2.04 32.10 11.00
CA GLN A 77 -1.22 33.10 10.27
C GLN A 77 -0.93 34.35 11.12
N ILE A 78 0.35 34.77 11.17
CA ILE A 78 0.83 35.92 11.96
C ILE A 78 0.07 37.25 11.71
N PRO A 79 -0.31 37.64 10.47
CA PRO A 79 -1.07 38.88 10.26
C PRO A 79 -2.42 38.94 10.97
N LEU A 80 -3.16 37.82 11.04
CA LEU A 80 -4.44 37.75 11.75
C LEU A 80 -4.25 37.86 13.26
N TRP A 81 -3.24 37.18 13.82
CA TRP A 81 -2.93 37.24 15.25
C TRP A 81 -2.35 38.59 15.68
N ARG A 82 -1.59 39.29 14.83
CA ARG A 82 -1.22 40.70 15.06
C ARG A 82 -2.43 41.64 14.99
N CYS A 83 -3.47 41.30 14.21
CA CYS A 83 -4.75 42.01 14.28
C CYS A 83 -5.45 41.83 15.63
N TYR A 84 -5.45 40.61 16.17
CA TYR A 84 -5.95 40.32 17.52
C TYR A 84 -5.22 41.12 18.61
N ILE A 85 -3.89 41.20 18.59
CA ILE A 85 -3.15 42.01 19.56
C ILE A 85 -3.42 43.52 19.41
N ARG A 86 -3.55 44.05 18.17
CA ARG A 86 -3.99 45.45 17.97
C ARG A 86 -5.36 45.70 18.60
N PHE A 87 -6.29 44.77 18.44
CA PHE A 87 -7.62 44.85 19.04
C PHE A 87 -7.59 44.81 20.57
N ILE A 88 -6.95 43.80 21.17
CA ILE A 88 -6.88 43.66 22.64
C ILE A 88 -6.23 44.90 23.26
N ARG A 89 -5.15 45.43 22.67
CA ARG A 89 -4.52 46.68 23.12
C ARG A 89 -5.50 47.85 23.08
N LYS A 90 -6.20 48.08 21.96
CA LYS A 90 -7.21 49.15 21.80
C LYS A 90 -8.31 49.07 22.87
N VAL A 91 -8.81 47.88 23.17
CA VAL A 91 -9.89 47.65 24.16
C VAL A 91 -9.42 47.82 25.61
N ASN A 92 -8.15 47.55 25.89
CA ASN A 92 -7.59 47.53 27.24
C ASN A 92 -6.80 48.79 27.63
N ASP A 93 -6.42 49.64 26.67
CA ASP A 93 -5.62 50.86 26.86
C ASP A 93 -6.17 51.76 27.99
N LYS A 94 -7.50 51.90 28.05
CA LYS A 94 -8.22 52.74 29.03
C LYS A 94 -8.41 52.08 30.41
N LYS A 95 -7.97 50.84 30.62
CA LYS A 95 -8.19 50.06 31.87
C LYS A 95 -6.97 50.03 32.80
N GLY A 96 -5.94 50.84 32.53
CA GLY A 96 -4.75 50.93 33.39
C GLY A 96 -4.07 49.58 33.64
N MET A 97 -3.72 49.29 34.90
CA MET A 97 -2.98 48.08 35.29
C MET A 97 -3.69 46.77 34.92
N GLU A 98 -5.03 46.70 35.06
CA GLU A 98 -5.81 45.52 34.66
C GLU A 98 -5.73 45.30 33.15
N GLY A 99 -5.87 46.38 32.37
CA GLY A 99 -5.72 46.34 30.91
C GLY A 99 -4.33 45.93 30.45
N GLN A 100 -3.28 46.35 31.17
CA GLN A 100 -1.90 45.94 30.91
C GLN A 100 -1.71 44.44 31.18
N GLU A 101 -2.25 43.91 32.29
CA GLU A 101 -2.16 42.48 32.62
C GLU A 101 -2.95 41.60 31.63
N GLU A 102 -4.16 42.00 31.22
CA GLU A 102 -4.91 41.29 30.17
C GLU A 102 -4.21 41.36 28.79
N THR A 103 -3.57 42.48 28.47
CA THR A 103 -2.73 42.60 27.27
C THR A 103 -1.51 41.68 27.34
N ARG A 104 -0.88 41.55 28.52
CA ARG A 104 0.24 40.65 28.78
C ARG A 104 -0.17 39.17 28.60
N LYS A 105 -1.33 38.78 29.14
CA LYS A 105 -1.94 37.45 28.95
C LYS A 105 -2.22 37.16 27.46
N ALA A 106 -2.73 38.14 26.71
CA ALA A 106 -2.99 37.99 25.28
C ALA A 106 -1.70 37.79 24.45
N PHE A 107 -0.61 38.47 24.79
CA PHE A 107 0.71 38.21 24.20
C PHE A 107 1.23 36.81 24.54
N ASP A 108 1.16 36.39 25.81
CA ASP A 108 1.55 35.02 26.22
C ASP A 108 0.72 33.96 25.47
N PHE A 109 -0.60 34.17 25.33
CA PHE A 109 -1.49 33.31 24.56
C PHE A 109 -1.11 33.24 23.08
N MET A 110 -0.91 34.39 22.42
CA MET A 110 -0.47 34.44 21.03
C MET A 110 0.87 33.72 20.83
N LEU A 111 1.85 33.91 21.72
CA LEU A 111 3.14 33.26 21.61
C LEU A 111 3.09 31.75 21.90
N ASN A 112 2.14 31.28 22.70
CA ASN A 112 1.87 29.84 22.86
C ASN A 112 1.22 29.21 21.61
N CYS A 113 0.44 29.97 20.83
CA CYS A 113 -0.23 29.48 19.62
C CYS A 113 0.62 29.62 18.34
N VAL A 114 1.24 30.78 18.11
CA VAL A 114 1.97 31.10 16.87
C VAL A 114 3.42 31.55 17.08
N GLY A 115 3.93 31.54 18.32
CA GLY A 115 5.31 31.94 18.62
C GLY A 115 6.39 30.98 18.07
N ALA A 116 6.01 29.79 17.60
CA ALA A 116 6.89 28.83 16.91
C ALA A 116 6.97 29.07 15.39
N ASP A 117 6.23 30.04 14.85
CA ASP A 117 6.24 30.39 13.44
C ASP A 117 7.52 31.11 13.01
N ILE A 118 7.93 30.94 11.75
CA ILE A 118 9.12 31.57 11.18
C ILE A 118 8.97 33.10 11.03
N ALA A 119 7.75 33.59 10.80
CA ALA A 119 7.42 35.02 10.74
C ALA A 119 6.96 35.60 12.09
N SER A 120 7.04 34.85 13.20
CA SER A 120 6.71 35.35 14.54
C SER A 120 7.66 36.43 15.09
N GLY A 121 8.81 36.68 14.43
CA GLY A 121 9.82 37.65 14.86
C GLY A 121 9.29 39.03 15.32
N PRO A 122 8.43 39.72 14.56
CA PRO A 122 7.82 40.99 14.97
C PRO A 122 6.95 40.88 16.22
N VAL A 123 6.34 39.73 16.49
CA VAL A 123 5.50 39.47 17.67
C VAL A 123 6.36 39.48 18.94
N TRP A 124 7.52 38.81 18.89
CA TRP A 124 8.50 38.83 19.97
C TRP A 124 8.99 40.26 20.24
N MET A 125 9.31 41.02 19.19
CA MET A 125 9.75 42.41 19.32
C MET A 125 8.65 43.32 19.88
N GLU A 126 7.39 43.19 19.43
CA GLU A 126 6.25 43.93 19.95
C GLU A 126 5.97 43.62 21.43
N TYR A 127 6.06 42.35 21.86
CA TYR A 127 5.87 41.99 23.27
C TYR A 127 7.01 42.51 24.15
N ILE A 128 8.26 42.42 23.68
CA ILE A 128 9.42 42.98 24.39
C ILE A 128 9.31 44.50 24.51
N ALA A 129 8.86 45.20 23.46
CA ALA A 129 8.62 46.64 23.50
C ALA A 129 7.48 47.00 24.47
N PHE A 130 6.39 46.23 24.46
CA PHE A 130 5.29 46.39 25.43
C PHE A 130 5.78 46.24 26.87
N LEU A 131 6.49 45.15 27.19
CA LEU A 131 7.04 44.92 28.55
C LEU A 131 8.03 46.01 28.99
N LYS A 132 8.83 46.56 28.07
CA LYS A 132 9.72 47.71 28.31
C LYS A 132 8.98 49.06 28.43
N SER A 133 7.70 49.13 28.02
CA SER A 133 6.84 50.32 28.16
C SER A 133 5.98 50.33 29.43
N LEU A 134 5.84 49.18 30.11
CA LEU A 134 5.12 49.10 31.39
C LEU A 134 5.79 49.99 32.45
N PRO A 135 5.03 50.75 33.25
CA PRO A 135 5.59 51.57 34.31
C PRO A 135 6.21 50.71 35.43
N ALA A 136 7.21 51.26 36.10
CA ALA A 136 7.74 50.75 37.36
C ALA A 136 7.90 51.93 38.32
N ILE A 137 7.27 51.84 39.49
CA ILE A 137 7.19 52.92 40.49
C ILE A 137 8.40 52.87 41.43
N ASN A 138 9.00 51.68 41.59
CA ASN A 138 10.15 51.45 42.45
C ASN A 138 11.17 50.46 41.83
N GLY A 139 12.36 50.39 42.43
CA GLY A 139 13.45 49.53 41.94
C GLY A 139 13.20 48.02 42.02
N GLN A 140 12.24 47.56 42.83
CA GLN A 140 11.87 46.13 42.90
C GLN A 140 10.97 45.75 41.72
N GLU A 141 9.98 46.58 41.40
CA GLU A 141 9.18 46.48 40.17
C GLU A 141 10.06 46.55 38.93
N GLU A 142 11.05 47.45 38.90
CA GLU A 142 11.98 47.55 37.76
C GLU A 142 12.85 46.29 37.61
N SER A 143 13.37 45.75 38.72
CA SER A 143 14.10 44.48 38.72
C SER A 143 13.23 43.31 38.25
N HIS A 144 11.95 43.27 38.66
CA HIS A 144 10.98 42.29 38.20
C HIS A 144 10.68 42.44 36.69
N ARG A 145 10.43 43.66 36.23
CA ARG A 145 10.17 44.01 34.82
C ARG A 145 11.33 43.59 33.93
N MET A 146 12.56 43.93 34.31
CA MET A 146 13.79 43.49 33.63
C MET A 146 13.95 41.97 33.63
N THR A 147 13.59 41.29 34.73
CA THR A 147 13.61 39.82 34.82
C THR A 147 12.57 39.17 33.89
N THR A 148 11.40 39.78 33.70
CA THR A 148 10.38 39.30 32.77
C THR A 148 10.77 39.58 31.31
N VAL A 149 11.30 40.75 30.99
CA VAL A 149 11.89 41.07 29.67
C VAL A 149 13.01 40.08 29.30
N ARG A 150 13.91 39.76 30.24
CA ARG A 150 14.96 38.74 30.07
C ARG A 150 14.39 37.38 29.69
N LYS A 151 13.37 36.90 30.41
CA LYS A 151 12.70 35.61 30.13
C LYS A 151 12.07 35.55 28.73
N VAL A 152 11.55 36.67 28.22
CA VAL A 152 10.99 36.74 26.85
C VAL A 152 12.09 36.74 25.79
N TYR A 153 13.15 37.54 25.96
CA TYR A 153 14.33 37.47 25.08
C TYR A 153 14.92 36.06 25.02
N GLN A 154 15.12 35.40 26.16
CA GLN A 154 15.69 34.06 26.25
C GLN A 154 14.86 32.97 25.53
N LYS A 155 13.54 33.19 25.36
CA LYS A 155 12.68 32.37 24.48
C LYS A 155 12.81 32.78 23.00
N ALA A 156 12.80 34.08 22.71
CA ALA A 156 12.89 34.59 21.34
C ALA A 156 14.20 34.17 20.64
N ILE A 157 15.34 34.28 21.32
CA ILE A 157 16.68 33.98 20.78
C ILE A 157 16.97 32.49 20.57
N VAL A 158 16.09 31.58 21.01
CA VAL A 158 16.18 30.14 20.74
C VAL A 158 15.11 29.65 19.75
N THR A 159 14.31 30.57 19.20
CA THR A 159 13.20 30.30 18.29
C THR A 159 13.61 30.60 16.84
N PRO A 160 13.56 29.63 15.89
CA PRO A 160 13.95 29.85 14.50
C PRO A 160 13.01 30.81 13.72
N THR A 161 13.28 32.11 13.77
CA THR A 161 12.48 33.16 13.08
C THR A 161 13.32 34.01 12.12
N HIS A 162 12.66 34.72 11.19
CA HIS A 162 13.31 35.69 10.29
C HIS A 162 14.12 36.78 11.02
N HIS A 163 13.79 37.08 12.28
CA HIS A 163 14.41 38.16 13.06
C HIS A 163 15.43 37.64 14.09
N ILE A 164 15.81 36.35 14.02
CA ILE A 164 16.66 35.69 15.03
C ILE A 164 18.00 36.41 15.28
N GLU A 165 18.61 36.98 14.25
CA GLU A 165 19.89 37.71 14.36
C GLU A 165 19.72 39.11 14.98
N GLN A 166 18.60 39.79 14.72
CA GLN A 166 18.24 41.07 15.34
C GLN A 166 17.84 40.88 16.81
N LEU A 167 17.03 39.86 17.11
CA LEU A 167 16.64 39.48 18.47
C LEU A 167 17.86 39.14 19.35
N TRP A 168 18.88 38.51 18.77
CA TRP A 168 20.16 38.26 19.45
C TRP A 168 20.91 39.55 19.76
N LYS A 169 21.12 40.42 18.77
CA LYS A 169 21.77 41.73 18.94
C LYS A 169 21.07 42.58 20.01
N ASP A 170 19.74 42.59 20.01
CA ASP A 170 18.95 43.32 20.99
C ASP A 170 18.99 42.68 22.39
N TYR A 171 19.22 41.37 22.49
CA TYR A 171 19.48 40.68 23.76
C TYR A 171 20.86 41.01 24.32
N GLU A 172 21.91 41.02 23.48
CA GLU A 172 23.26 41.43 23.88
C GLU A 172 23.27 42.89 24.39
N ASN A 173 22.62 43.80 23.66
CA ASN A 173 22.46 45.19 24.07
C ASN A 173 21.68 45.30 25.40
N PHE A 174 20.60 44.54 25.55
CA PHE A 174 19.79 44.50 26.76
C PHE A 174 20.59 44.05 27.99
N GLU A 175 21.25 42.89 27.95
CA GLU A 175 22.01 42.40 29.11
C GLU A 175 23.17 43.32 29.48
N ASN A 176 23.88 43.88 28.48
CA ASN A 176 24.95 44.87 28.73
C ASN A 176 24.44 46.19 29.32
N SER A 177 23.17 46.55 29.10
CA SER A 177 22.52 47.71 29.72
C SER A 177 22.08 47.45 31.16
N VAL A 178 21.71 46.20 31.51
CA VAL A 178 21.27 45.84 32.86
C VAL A 178 22.46 45.51 33.78
N SER A 179 23.42 44.70 33.33
CA SER A 179 24.69 44.49 34.03
C SER A 179 25.73 43.82 33.13
N ARG A 180 26.78 44.58 32.75
CA ARG A 180 27.93 44.08 31.96
C ARG A 180 28.64 42.88 32.61
N GLN A 181 28.62 42.78 33.94
CA GLN A 181 29.23 41.66 34.68
C GLN A 181 28.44 40.36 34.48
N LEU A 182 27.11 40.41 34.57
CA LEU A 182 26.24 39.26 34.35
C LEU A 182 26.09 38.91 32.86
N ALA A 183 26.08 39.93 32.00
CA ALA A 183 25.93 39.79 30.55
C ALA A 183 26.92 38.80 29.95
N LYS A 184 28.21 38.86 30.34
CA LYS A 184 29.25 37.96 29.83
C LYS A 184 28.92 36.48 30.07
N GLY A 185 28.34 36.14 31.23
CA GLY A 185 27.91 34.79 31.54
C GLY A 185 26.68 34.37 30.73
N LEU A 186 25.61 35.17 30.78
CA LEU A 186 24.33 34.86 30.13
C LEU A 186 24.45 34.78 28.60
N ILE A 187 25.20 35.70 27.98
CA ILE A 187 25.48 35.68 26.54
C ILE A 187 26.27 34.41 26.19
N SER A 188 27.30 34.05 26.95
CA SER A 188 28.07 32.81 26.71
C SER A 188 27.24 31.53 26.86
N GLU A 189 26.24 31.52 27.76
CA GLU A 189 25.35 30.38 27.96
C GLU A 189 24.32 30.21 26.83
N TYR A 190 23.81 31.32 26.28
CA TYR A 190 22.79 31.30 25.22
C TYR A 190 23.37 31.32 23.80
N GLN A 191 24.63 31.74 23.59
CA GLN A 191 25.32 31.74 22.30
C GLN A 191 25.21 30.40 21.53
N PRO A 192 25.46 29.21 22.11
CA PRO A 192 25.29 27.94 21.39
C PRO A 192 23.82 27.64 21.06
N LYS A 193 22.88 28.01 21.94
CA LYS A 193 21.43 27.79 21.74
C LYS A 193 20.90 28.63 20.58
N TYR A 194 21.31 29.90 20.51
CA TYR A 194 21.05 30.82 19.41
C TYR A 194 21.73 30.35 18.11
N ASN A 195 22.99 29.91 18.16
CA ASN A 195 23.67 29.37 16.98
C ASN A 195 22.93 28.18 16.37
N SER A 196 22.40 27.27 17.20
CA SER A 196 21.53 26.18 16.76
C SER A 196 20.20 26.69 16.16
N ALA A 197 19.49 27.59 16.85
CA ALA A 197 18.24 28.16 16.36
C ALA A 197 18.39 28.89 15.00
N ARG A 198 19.52 29.61 14.83
CA ARG A 198 19.89 30.31 13.59
C ARG A 198 20.25 29.36 12.45
N ALA A 199 20.94 28.26 12.73
CA ALA A 199 21.22 27.24 11.72
C ALA A 199 19.91 26.60 11.21
N VAL A 200 19.05 26.17 12.15
CA VAL A 200 17.73 25.59 11.83
C VAL A 200 16.84 26.58 11.10
N TYR A 201 16.88 27.87 11.43
CA TYR A 201 16.19 28.92 10.67
C TYR A 201 16.63 28.94 9.19
N ARG A 202 17.94 28.93 8.93
CA ARG A 202 18.52 28.97 7.57
C ARG A 202 18.19 27.73 6.74
N GLU A 203 17.93 26.59 7.37
CA GLU A 203 17.44 25.38 6.69
C GLU A 203 15.92 25.42 6.50
N ARG A 204 15.15 25.69 7.56
CA ARG A 204 13.69 25.82 7.54
C ARG A 204 13.21 26.78 6.47
N LYS A 205 13.90 27.92 6.30
CA LYS A 205 13.58 28.93 5.29
C LYS A 205 13.52 28.34 3.88
N LYS A 206 14.42 27.41 3.52
CA LYS A 206 14.46 26.79 2.17
C LYS A 206 13.16 26.08 1.83
N TYR A 207 12.56 25.38 2.80
CA TYR A 207 11.27 24.69 2.62
C TYR A 207 10.08 25.64 2.68
N VAL A 208 10.15 26.69 3.52
CA VAL A 208 9.14 27.74 3.62
C VAL A 208 9.06 28.60 2.35
N ASP A 209 10.20 28.80 1.67
CA ASP A 209 10.30 29.54 0.41
C ASP A 209 9.68 28.77 -0.78
N GLU A 210 9.45 27.45 -0.67
CA GLU A 210 8.73 26.64 -1.68
C GLU A 210 7.19 26.74 -1.54
N ILE A 211 6.68 27.32 -0.45
CA ILE A 211 5.25 27.34 -0.11
C ILE A 211 4.59 28.66 -0.53
N ASP A 212 3.42 28.59 -1.17
CA ASP A 212 2.58 29.75 -1.46
C ASP A 212 1.61 30.05 -0.31
N TRP A 213 1.97 31.06 0.48
CA TRP A 213 1.23 31.53 1.65
C TRP A 213 -0.06 32.29 1.32
N ASN A 214 -0.38 32.48 0.03
CA ASN A 214 -1.60 33.12 -0.46
C ASN A 214 -2.62 32.11 -1.02
N MET A 215 -2.25 30.83 -1.19
CA MET A 215 -3.14 29.79 -1.71
C MET A 215 -4.39 29.65 -0.85
N LEU A 216 -5.57 29.53 -1.47
CA LEU A 216 -6.80 29.15 -0.79
C LEU A 216 -6.91 27.62 -0.74
N ALA A 217 -7.50 27.09 0.34
CA ALA A 217 -7.78 25.67 0.41
C ALA A 217 -8.91 25.28 -0.55
N VAL A 218 -8.60 24.38 -1.48
CA VAL A 218 -9.54 23.81 -2.46
C VAL A 218 -9.43 22.28 -2.45
N PRO A 219 -10.46 21.52 -2.87
CA PRO A 219 -10.33 20.09 -3.15
C PRO A 219 -9.26 19.83 -4.22
N PRO A 220 -8.59 18.65 -4.19
CA PRO A 220 -7.62 18.30 -5.21
C PRO A 220 -8.27 18.24 -6.60
N SER A 221 -7.81 19.10 -7.51
CA SER A 221 -8.18 19.12 -8.93
C SER A 221 -7.22 18.28 -9.79
N GLY A 222 -6.04 17.96 -9.26
CA GLY A 222 -4.94 17.36 -10.02
C GLY A 222 -4.11 18.39 -10.79
N SER A 223 -4.15 19.67 -10.41
CA SER A 223 -3.30 20.69 -11.04
C SER A 223 -1.85 20.58 -10.57
N TYR A 224 -0.91 20.76 -11.51
CA TYR A 224 0.53 20.73 -11.24
C TYR A 224 0.98 21.74 -10.15
N LYS A 225 0.22 22.84 -9.95
CA LYS A 225 0.48 23.80 -8.86
C LYS A 225 0.15 23.19 -7.49
N GLU A 226 -0.98 22.50 -7.36
CA GLU A 226 -1.36 21.78 -6.13
C GLU A 226 -0.34 20.67 -5.80
N GLU A 227 0.09 19.90 -6.81
CA GLU A 227 1.08 18.84 -6.63
C GLU A 227 2.42 19.39 -6.08
N ILE A 228 2.94 20.49 -6.63
CA ILE A 228 4.13 21.16 -6.11
C ILE A 228 3.92 21.59 -4.66
N GLN A 229 2.78 22.21 -4.33
CA GLN A 229 2.50 22.70 -2.98
C GLN A 229 2.35 21.54 -1.98
N TRP A 230 1.70 20.44 -2.37
CA TRP A 230 1.61 19.22 -1.54
C TRP A 230 3.01 18.64 -1.28
N ILE A 231 3.89 18.59 -2.30
CA ILE A 231 5.28 18.15 -2.14
C ILE A 231 6.04 19.08 -1.18
N ALA A 232 5.92 20.41 -1.31
CA ALA A 232 6.57 21.38 -0.43
C ALA A 232 6.13 21.21 1.03
N TRP A 233 4.82 21.04 1.28
CA TRP A 233 4.29 20.77 2.62
C TRP A 233 4.78 19.43 3.20
N LYS A 234 4.80 18.35 2.39
CA LYS A 234 5.36 17.05 2.83
C LYS A 234 6.85 17.13 3.16
N ARG A 235 7.64 17.92 2.41
CA ARG A 235 9.06 18.20 2.70
C ARG A 235 9.23 18.92 4.04
N LEU A 236 8.48 20.00 4.28
CA LEU A 236 8.53 20.76 5.54
C LEU A 236 8.09 19.90 6.74
N LEU A 237 7.02 19.12 6.60
CA LEU A 237 6.58 18.17 7.64
C LEU A 237 7.66 17.11 7.95
N SER A 238 8.36 16.61 6.93
CA SER A 238 9.46 15.64 7.11
C SER A 238 10.68 16.28 7.78
N PHE A 239 11.01 17.53 7.44
CA PHE A 239 12.06 18.31 8.11
C PHE A 239 11.76 18.48 9.61
N GLU A 240 10.55 18.90 9.98
CA GLU A 240 10.16 19.08 11.40
C GLU A 240 10.08 17.75 12.17
N LYS A 241 9.56 16.67 11.54
CA LYS A 241 9.60 15.31 12.10
C LYS A 241 11.02 14.83 12.41
N GLY A 242 12.03 15.36 11.71
CA GLY A 242 13.46 15.08 11.95
C GLY A 242 14.08 15.74 13.18
N ASN A 243 13.36 16.62 13.90
CA ASN A 243 13.85 17.39 15.05
C ASN A 243 15.24 18.04 14.82
N PRO A 244 15.39 18.92 13.82
CA PRO A 244 16.69 19.45 13.39
C PRO A 244 17.39 20.29 14.47
N GLN A 245 16.63 20.92 15.38
CA GLN A 245 17.20 21.67 16.52
C GLN A 245 17.62 20.78 17.70
N ARG A 246 17.30 19.47 17.66
CA ARG A 246 17.56 18.49 18.73
C ARG A 246 17.01 18.93 20.09
N ILE A 247 15.80 19.49 20.08
CA ILE A 247 15.06 19.89 21.28
C ILE A 247 14.36 18.69 21.92
N ASP A 248 13.83 18.87 23.13
CA ASP A 248 13.08 17.82 23.82
C ASP A 248 11.83 17.36 23.04
N THR A 249 11.39 16.13 23.30
CA THR A 249 10.26 15.51 22.57
C THR A 249 8.96 16.30 22.70
N ALA A 250 8.68 16.94 23.84
CA ALA A 250 7.44 17.70 24.01
C ALA A 250 7.46 19.00 23.21
N SER A 251 8.58 19.71 23.16
CA SER A 251 8.77 20.89 22.32
C SER A 251 8.84 20.54 20.83
N SER A 252 9.45 19.40 20.47
CA SER A 252 9.47 18.89 19.10
C SER A 252 8.06 18.54 18.63
N ASN A 253 7.28 17.81 19.44
CA ASN A 253 5.89 17.45 19.11
C ASN A 253 5.01 18.69 18.93
N LYS A 254 5.20 19.75 19.75
CA LYS A 254 4.49 21.03 19.57
C LYS A 254 4.78 21.70 18.21
N ARG A 255 6.02 21.60 17.70
CA ARG A 255 6.37 22.13 16.36
C ARG A 255 5.80 21.30 15.23
N ILE A 256 5.81 19.98 15.36
CA ILE A 256 5.22 19.07 14.37
C ILE A 256 3.69 19.31 14.30
N ILE A 257 3.02 19.39 15.45
CA ILE A 257 1.61 19.81 15.57
C ILE A 257 1.37 21.16 14.88
N PHE A 258 2.13 22.20 15.25
CA PHE A 258 1.99 23.53 14.64
C PHE A 258 2.13 23.49 13.10
N THR A 259 3.05 22.68 12.59
CA THR A 259 3.31 22.53 11.15
C THR A 259 2.19 21.77 10.44
N TYR A 260 1.55 20.79 11.10
CA TYR A 260 0.33 20.15 10.60
C TYR A 260 -0.86 21.12 10.58
N GLU A 261 -1.08 21.89 11.65
CA GLU A 261 -2.15 22.90 11.69
C GLU A 261 -1.94 23.99 10.63
N GLN A 262 -0.68 24.37 10.34
CA GLN A 262 -0.35 25.24 9.21
C GLN A 262 -0.61 24.59 7.86
N CYS A 263 -0.16 23.36 7.64
CA CYS A 263 -0.40 22.62 6.40
C CYS A 263 -1.91 22.50 6.10
N LEU A 264 -2.71 22.17 7.12
CA LEU A 264 -4.16 22.04 7.02
C LEU A 264 -4.91 23.36 6.78
N MET A 265 -4.26 24.52 6.86
CA MET A 265 -4.88 25.77 6.40
C MET A 265 -5.00 25.85 4.87
N TYR A 266 -4.09 25.17 4.14
CA TYR A 266 -4.02 25.18 2.67
C TYR A 266 -4.48 23.84 2.09
N MET A 267 -4.07 22.73 2.72
CA MET A 267 -4.43 21.36 2.33
C MET A 267 -5.65 20.83 3.11
N TYR A 268 -6.59 21.72 3.48
CA TYR A 268 -7.76 21.40 4.31
C TYR A 268 -8.61 20.26 3.73
N HIS A 269 -8.70 20.17 2.40
CA HIS A 269 -9.51 19.18 1.70
C HIS A 269 -8.77 17.89 1.31
N TYR A 270 -7.55 17.67 1.80
CA TYR A 270 -6.69 16.54 1.42
C TYR A 270 -6.76 15.41 2.47
N PRO A 271 -7.39 14.25 2.17
CA PRO A 271 -7.57 13.17 3.15
C PRO A 271 -6.26 12.60 3.70
N ASP A 272 -5.20 12.58 2.89
CA ASP A 272 -3.90 11.99 3.24
C ASP A 272 -3.14 12.84 4.28
N ILE A 273 -3.36 14.16 4.32
CA ILE A 273 -2.76 15.06 5.31
C ILE A 273 -3.42 14.85 6.68
N TRP A 274 -4.75 14.77 6.72
CA TRP A 274 -5.51 14.41 7.92
C TRP A 274 -5.13 13.02 8.45
N TYR A 275 -4.99 12.04 7.54
CA TYR A 275 -4.58 10.68 7.90
C TYR A 275 -3.15 10.65 8.46
N ASP A 276 -2.15 11.22 7.78
CA ASP A 276 -0.76 11.25 8.29
C ASP A 276 -0.65 11.97 9.64
N TYR A 277 -1.42 13.04 9.86
CA TYR A 277 -1.47 13.75 11.14
C TYR A 277 -2.05 12.88 12.27
N ALA A 278 -3.20 12.23 12.04
CA ALA A 278 -3.82 11.35 13.03
C ALA A 278 -2.95 10.10 13.28
N THR A 279 -2.41 9.48 12.23
CA THR A 279 -1.49 8.33 12.32
C THR A 279 -0.17 8.70 13.01
N TRP A 280 0.35 9.92 12.84
CA TRP A 280 1.51 10.40 13.61
C TRP A 280 1.21 10.48 15.11
N HIS A 281 0.06 11.02 15.50
CA HIS A 281 -0.38 11.02 16.90
C HIS A 281 -0.54 9.60 17.47
N ALA A 282 -1.15 8.68 16.71
CA ALA A 282 -1.34 7.29 17.14
C ALA A 282 0.00 6.56 17.30
N LYS A 283 0.94 6.71 16.35
CA LYS A 283 2.31 6.18 16.45
C LYS A 283 3.12 6.80 17.59
N GLY A 284 2.83 8.05 17.96
CA GLY A 284 3.33 8.71 19.18
C GLY A 284 2.59 8.33 20.47
N GLY A 285 1.80 7.23 20.48
CA GLY A 285 1.05 6.75 21.64
C GLY A 285 -0.15 7.62 22.06
N SER A 286 -0.42 8.71 21.34
CA SER A 286 -1.41 9.72 21.71
C SER A 286 -2.76 9.46 21.01
N ILE A 287 -3.37 8.31 21.28
CA ILE A 287 -4.58 7.82 20.59
C ILE A 287 -5.75 8.81 20.70
N ASP A 288 -5.99 9.41 21.87
CA ASP A 288 -7.05 10.42 22.04
C ASP A 288 -6.82 11.70 21.24
N ALA A 289 -5.57 12.02 20.90
CA ALA A 289 -5.26 13.13 20.00
C ALA A 289 -5.52 12.74 18.54
N ALA A 290 -5.14 11.51 18.14
CA ALA A 290 -5.44 10.97 16.82
C ALA A 290 -6.96 10.95 16.54
N ILE A 291 -7.77 10.55 17.53
CA ILE A 291 -9.24 10.56 17.43
C ILE A 291 -9.77 12.00 17.29
N LYS A 292 -9.25 12.97 18.03
CA LYS A 292 -9.62 14.40 17.87
C LYS A 292 -9.25 14.94 16.50
N VAL A 293 -8.14 14.49 15.90
CA VAL A 293 -7.77 14.82 14.50
C VAL A 293 -8.76 14.17 13.53
N PHE A 294 -9.09 12.89 13.67
CA PHE A 294 -10.10 12.24 12.82
C PHE A 294 -11.50 12.87 12.95
N GLN A 295 -11.93 13.25 14.14
CA GLN A 295 -13.21 13.96 14.36
C GLN A 295 -13.23 15.32 13.65
N ARG A 296 -12.10 16.05 13.64
CA ARG A 296 -11.96 17.29 12.85
C ARG A 296 -11.95 16.99 11.35
N ALA A 297 -11.26 15.95 10.91
CA ALA A 297 -11.18 15.52 9.52
C ALA A 297 -12.56 15.15 8.95
N LEU A 298 -13.38 14.40 9.72
CA LEU A 298 -14.75 14.04 9.34
C LEU A 298 -15.72 15.23 9.36
N LYS A 299 -15.42 16.30 10.10
CA LYS A 299 -16.15 17.57 10.01
C LYS A 299 -15.72 18.41 8.80
N ALA A 300 -14.44 18.35 8.43
CA ALA A 300 -13.87 19.04 7.26
C ALA A 300 -14.26 18.38 5.92
N LEU A 301 -14.32 17.05 5.92
CA LEU A 301 -14.55 16.19 4.75
C LEU A 301 -15.64 15.15 5.06
N PRO A 302 -16.90 15.58 5.24
CA PRO A 302 -18.02 14.71 5.61
C PRO A 302 -18.33 13.63 4.56
N ASP A 303 -17.91 13.81 3.31
CA ASP A 303 -18.15 12.83 2.23
C ASP A 303 -16.99 11.83 2.04
N SER A 304 -15.90 11.95 2.82
CA SER A 304 -14.75 11.05 2.70
C SER A 304 -15.02 9.68 3.31
N GLU A 305 -15.31 8.67 2.48
CA GLU A 305 -15.35 7.27 2.93
C GLU A 305 -13.98 6.83 3.50
N MET A 306 -12.87 7.22 2.86
CA MET A 306 -11.51 6.84 3.25
C MET A 306 -11.18 7.23 4.70
N LEU A 307 -11.52 8.47 5.11
CA LEU A 307 -11.32 8.93 6.48
C LEU A 307 -12.24 8.22 7.48
N ARG A 308 -13.45 7.81 7.07
CA ARG A 308 -14.33 6.99 7.93
C ARG A 308 -13.75 5.59 8.13
N TYR A 309 -13.29 4.91 7.09
CA TYR A 309 -12.64 3.59 7.22
C TYR A 309 -11.42 3.67 8.14
N ALA A 310 -10.51 4.64 7.92
CA ALA A 310 -9.33 4.84 8.77
C ALA A 310 -9.67 5.18 10.24
N CYS A 311 -10.75 5.94 10.48
CA CYS A 311 -11.23 6.23 11.83
C CYS A 311 -11.83 4.98 12.49
N ALA A 312 -12.61 4.18 11.75
CA ALA A 312 -13.17 2.93 12.23
C ALA A 312 -12.09 1.88 12.55
N GLU A 313 -11.03 1.80 11.73
CA GLU A 313 -9.85 0.98 12.00
C GLU A 313 -9.12 1.42 13.28
N LEU A 314 -8.96 2.73 13.51
CA LEU A 314 -8.37 3.21 14.77
C LEU A 314 -9.25 2.87 15.98
N GLU A 315 -10.55 3.10 15.89
CA GLU A 315 -11.50 2.76 16.97
C GLU A 315 -11.54 1.25 17.26
N GLU A 316 -11.50 0.40 16.22
CA GLU A 316 -11.42 -1.06 16.38
C GLU A 316 -10.09 -1.50 16.98
N SER A 317 -8.96 -0.93 16.53
CA SER A 317 -7.62 -1.27 17.02
C SER A 317 -7.41 -1.01 18.51
N ARG A 318 -8.18 -0.08 19.10
CA ARG A 318 -8.20 0.18 20.54
C ARG A 318 -9.30 -0.58 21.31
N GLY A 319 -9.99 -1.52 20.66
CA GLY A 319 -11.08 -2.31 21.25
C GLY A 319 -12.41 -1.57 21.41
N ALA A 320 -12.57 -0.36 20.86
CA ALA A 320 -13.80 0.43 20.94
C ALA A 320 -14.82 0.00 19.87
N ILE A 321 -15.16 -1.29 19.86
CA ILE A 321 -15.96 -1.95 18.81
C ILE A 321 -17.28 -1.23 18.51
N GLN A 322 -17.98 -0.73 19.52
CA GLN A 322 -19.24 -0.01 19.33
C GLN A 322 -19.06 1.38 18.68
N ALA A 323 -17.91 2.03 18.87
CA ALA A 323 -17.58 3.28 18.18
C ALA A 323 -17.25 3.01 16.71
N ALA A 324 -16.43 1.99 16.43
CA ALA A 324 -16.16 1.52 15.07
C ALA A 324 -17.45 1.11 14.33
N LYS A 325 -18.33 0.35 14.99
CA LYS A 325 -19.64 -0.05 14.46
C LYS A 325 -20.47 1.15 14.02
N LYS A 326 -20.61 2.17 14.87
CA LYS A 326 -21.34 3.40 14.55
C LYS A 326 -20.75 4.17 13.36
N ILE A 327 -19.43 4.11 13.15
CA ILE A 327 -18.80 4.71 11.96
C ILE A 327 -19.15 3.92 10.69
N TYR A 328 -19.12 2.59 10.73
CA TYR A 328 -19.59 1.76 9.61
C TYR A 328 -21.08 1.94 9.33
N GLU A 329 -21.92 2.06 10.36
CA GLU A 329 -23.35 2.36 10.18
C GLU A 329 -23.55 3.74 9.53
N SER A 330 -22.71 4.74 9.84
CA SER A 330 -22.72 6.04 9.17
C SER A 330 -22.28 6.02 7.69
N LEU A 331 -21.63 4.94 7.23
CA LEU A 331 -21.29 4.68 5.82
C LEU A 331 -22.44 4.02 5.03
N LEU A 332 -23.51 3.62 5.71
CA LEU A 332 -24.73 3.09 5.10
C LEU A 332 -25.79 4.20 4.91
N GLY A 333 -25.79 5.21 5.78
CA GLY A 333 -26.77 6.29 5.78
C GLY A 333 -28.20 5.74 5.87
N ASP A 334 -29.11 6.29 5.06
CA ASP A 334 -30.51 5.84 4.95
C ASP A 334 -30.68 4.53 4.15
N GLY A 335 -29.60 3.77 3.93
CA GLY A 335 -29.57 2.53 3.14
C GLY A 335 -29.63 2.72 1.62
N VAL A 336 -30.41 3.70 1.13
CA VAL A 336 -30.55 4.01 -0.30
C VAL A 336 -29.23 4.48 -0.91
N ASN A 337 -28.44 5.25 -0.15
CA ASN A 337 -27.15 5.80 -0.59
C ASN A 337 -25.95 4.90 -0.21
N ALA A 338 -26.19 3.71 0.38
CA ALA A 338 -25.12 2.81 0.77
C ALA A 338 -24.38 2.27 -0.47
N THR A 339 -23.06 2.41 -0.52
CA THR A 339 -22.26 1.82 -1.60
C THR A 339 -22.15 0.29 -1.39
N SER A 340 -22.03 -0.45 -2.49
CA SER A 340 -21.71 -1.90 -2.38
C SER A 340 -20.39 -2.14 -1.63
N LEU A 341 -19.46 -1.17 -1.63
CA LEU A 341 -18.25 -1.22 -0.83
C LEU A 341 -18.53 -1.09 0.68
N SER A 342 -19.36 -0.13 1.12
CA SER A 342 -19.65 0.02 2.55
C SER A 342 -20.40 -1.18 3.13
N HIS A 343 -21.33 -1.78 2.35
CA HIS A 343 -21.93 -3.08 2.68
C HIS A 343 -20.86 -4.19 2.87
N ILE A 344 -19.86 -4.28 1.98
CA ILE A 344 -18.78 -5.29 2.06
C ILE A 344 -17.89 -5.06 3.29
N GLN A 345 -17.48 -3.83 3.56
CA GLN A 345 -16.63 -3.56 4.73
C GLN A 345 -17.38 -3.75 6.04
N PHE A 346 -18.69 -3.45 6.11
CA PHE A 346 -19.50 -3.73 7.29
C PHE A 346 -19.75 -5.23 7.49
N MET A 347 -19.98 -6.02 6.44
CA MET A 347 -19.99 -7.49 6.55
C MET A 347 -18.67 -8.03 7.09
N ARG A 348 -17.53 -7.51 6.61
CA ARG A 348 -16.19 -7.88 7.10
C ARG A 348 -15.95 -7.44 8.54
N PHE A 349 -16.55 -6.33 8.99
CA PHE A 349 -16.52 -5.89 10.38
C PHE A 349 -17.35 -6.82 11.26
N LEU A 350 -18.63 -7.02 10.95
CA LEU A 350 -19.51 -7.92 11.70
C LEU A 350 -18.92 -9.33 11.80
N ARG A 351 -18.33 -9.88 10.73
CA ARG A 351 -17.71 -11.22 10.77
C ARG A 351 -16.50 -11.30 11.70
N ARG A 352 -15.73 -10.21 11.89
CA ARG A 352 -14.52 -10.20 12.73
C ARG A 352 -14.76 -9.76 14.18
N THR A 353 -15.88 -9.08 14.46
CA THR A 353 -16.22 -8.59 15.81
C THR A 353 -17.45 -9.25 16.45
N GLU A 354 -18.44 -9.65 15.65
CA GLU A 354 -19.73 -10.25 16.09
C GLU A 354 -19.96 -11.67 15.54
N GLY A 355 -19.06 -12.17 14.68
CA GLY A 355 -19.03 -13.54 14.17
C GLY A 355 -19.83 -13.80 12.88
N VAL A 356 -19.79 -15.04 12.42
CA VAL A 356 -20.30 -15.47 11.10
C VAL A 356 -21.81 -15.24 10.95
N GLU A 357 -22.60 -15.53 11.99
CA GLU A 357 -24.06 -15.36 11.93
C GLU A 357 -24.50 -13.89 11.91
N ALA A 358 -23.74 -12.98 12.54
CA ALA A 358 -24.00 -11.55 12.45
C ALA A 358 -23.77 -11.04 11.00
N ALA A 359 -22.67 -11.46 10.39
CA ALA A 359 -22.39 -11.16 8.97
C ALA A 359 -23.42 -11.79 8.03
N ARG A 360 -23.86 -13.05 8.28
CA ARG A 360 -24.92 -13.71 7.52
C ARG A 360 -26.24 -12.96 7.61
N LYS A 361 -26.68 -12.61 8.82
CA LYS A 361 -27.91 -11.84 9.07
C LYS A 361 -27.89 -10.51 8.30
N TYR A 362 -26.76 -9.81 8.31
CA TYR A 362 -26.62 -8.56 7.57
C TYR A 362 -26.57 -8.76 6.05
N PHE A 363 -25.90 -9.80 5.54
CA PHE A 363 -25.91 -10.13 4.11
C PHE A 363 -27.32 -10.43 3.57
N LEU A 364 -28.17 -11.09 4.37
CA LEU A 364 -29.58 -11.32 4.06
C LEU A 364 -30.42 -10.03 4.02
N ASP A 365 -29.93 -8.94 4.59
CA ASP A 365 -30.55 -7.61 4.54
C ASP A 365 -29.97 -6.76 3.39
N ALA A 366 -28.64 -6.68 3.28
CA ALA A 366 -27.94 -5.92 2.23
C ALA A 366 -28.36 -6.31 0.80
N ARG A 367 -28.70 -7.59 0.55
CA ARG A 367 -29.25 -8.05 -0.75
C ARG A 367 -30.57 -7.38 -1.17
N LYS A 368 -31.33 -6.83 -0.20
CA LYS A 368 -32.60 -6.13 -0.44
C LYS A 368 -32.38 -4.69 -0.91
N SER A 369 -31.19 -4.12 -0.68
CA SER A 369 -30.89 -2.75 -1.11
C SER A 369 -30.93 -2.65 -2.65
N PRO A 370 -31.52 -1.57 -3.22
CA PRO A 370 -31.43 -1.31 -4.65
C PRO A 370 -29.98 -1.14 -5.12
N SER A 371 -29.09 -0.58 -4.28
CA SER A 371 -27.67 -0.34 -4.58
C SER A 371 -26.77 -1.59 -4.48
N CYS A 372 -27.35 -2.76 -4.18
CA CYS A 372 -26.62 -4.01 -4.00
C CYS A 372 -26.20 -4.62 -5.36
N THR A 373 -24.91 -4.56 -5.66
CA THR A 373 -24.28 -5.14 -6.86
C THR A 373 -23.72 -6.54 -6.59
N TYR A 374 -23.30 -7.24 -7.65
CA TYR A 374 -22.73 -8.59 -7.58
C TYR A 374 -21.54 -8.71 -6.61
N HIS A 375 -20.75 -7.64 -6.44
CA HIS A 375 -19.60 -7.58 -5.53
C HIS A 375 -19.94 -8.02 -4.09
N VAL A 376 -21.14 -7.68 -3.61
CA VAL A 376 -21.61 -8.04 -2.26
C VAL A 376 -21.77 -9.55 -2.11
N TYR A 377 -22.25 -10.23 -3.16
CA TYR A 377 -22.40 -11.69 -3.20
C TYR A 377 -21.03 -12.38 -3.31
N VAL A 378 -20.15 -11.91 -4.20
CA VAL A 378 -18.78 -12.46 -4.35
C VAL A 378 -18.03 -12.35 -3.02
N ALA A 379 -18.02 -11.17 -2.40
CA ALA A 379 -17.33 -10.95 -1.14
C ALA A 379 -17.83 -11.87 -0.01
N TYR A 380 -19.15 -12.01 0.16
CA TYR A 380 -19.72 -12.89 1.18
C TYR A 380 -19.47 -14.38 0.89
N ALA A 381 -19.59 -14.83 -0.38
CA ALA A 381 -19.27 -16.20 -0.76
C ALA A 381 -17.79 -16.54 -0.56
N THR A 382 -16.88 -15.63 -0.91
CA THR A 382 -15.43 -15.78 -0.67
C THR A 382 -15.11 -15.80 0.83
N MET A 383 -15.79 -15.00 1.66
CA MET A 383 -15.65 -15.08 3.13
C MET A 383 -16.10 -16.45 3.65
N ALA A 384 -17.28 -16.93 3.25
CA ALA A 384 -17.82 -18.23 3.65
C ALA A 384 -16.90 -19.40 3.24
N PHE A 385 -16.34 -19.37 2.03
CA PHE A 385 -15.41 -20.39 1.54
C PHE A 385 -14.02 -20.30 2.19
N CYS A 386 -13.35 -19.15 2.07
CA CYS A 386 -11.95 -19.01 2.43
C CYS A 386 -11.72 -18.93 3.95
N LEU A 387 -12.65 -18.33 4.70
CA LEU A 387 -12.49 -18.09 6.14
C LEU A 387 -13.34 -19.06 6.95
N ASP A 388 -14.64 -19.12 6.68
CA ASP A 388 -15.61 -19.85 7.51
C ASP A 388 -15.72 -21.35 7.13
N LYS A 389 -15.01 -21.76 6.06
CA LYS A 389 -14.85 -23.13 5.54
C LYS A 389 -16.17 -23.83 5.15
N ASP A 390 -17.18 -23.07 4.77
CA ASP A 390 -18.47 -23.59 4.28
C ASP A 390 -18.61 -23.41 2.76
N PRO A 391 -18.15 -24.39 1.94
CA PRO A 391 -18.30 -24.34 0.49
C PRO A 391 -19.76 -24.51 0.05
N LYS A 392 -20.63 -25.10 0.87
CA LYS A 392 -22.06 -25.26 0.54
C LYS A 392 -22.76 -23.91 0.64
N MET A 393 -22.49 -23.14 1.69
CA MET A 393 -22.95 -21.75 1.81
C MET A 393 -22.41 -20.89 0.67
N ALA A 394 -21.12 -20.99 0.35
CA ALA A 394 -20.54 -20.23 -0.76
C ALA A 394 -21.21 -20.55 -2.11
N HIS A 395 -21.38 -21.82 -2.46
CA HIS A 395 -22.10 -22.25 -3.67
C HIS A 395 -23.57 -21.76 -3.68
N ASN A 396 -24.29 -21.90 -2.56
CA ASN A 396 -25.67 -21.40 -2.42
C ASN A 396 -25.77 -19.88 -2.58
N VAL A 397 -24.75 -19.12 -2.13
CA VAL A 397 -24.68 -17.67 -2.33
C VAL A 397 -24.45 -17.32 -3.79
N PHE A 398 -23.57 -18.07 -4.48
CA PHE A 398 -23.33 -17.87 -5.91
C PHE A 398 -24.58 -18.17 -6.76
N GLU A 399 -25.22 -19.34 -6.63
CA GLU A 399 -26.48 -19.63 -7.35
C GLU A 399 -27.62 -18.65 -6.99
N ALA A 400 -27.62 -18.08 -5.78
CA ALA A 400 -28.59 -17.05 -5.40
C ALA A 400 -28.32 -15.68 -6.04
N GLY A 401 -27.06 -15.29 -6.23
CA GLY A 401 -26.68 -14.05 -6.92
C GLY A 401 -26.79 -14.17 -8.44
N LEU A 402 -26.50 -15.35 -8.99
CA LEU A 402 -26.56 -15.63 -10.42
C LEU A 402 -27.96 -15.36 -11.00
N LYS A 403 -29.02 -15.67 -10.24
CA LYS A 403 -30.41 -15.35 -10.60
C LYS A 403 -30.69 -13.84 -10.81
N ARG A 404 -29.81 -12.95 -10.32
CA ARG A 404 -29.87 -11.49 -10.51
C ARG A 404 -28.79 -10.99 -11.48
N PHE A 405 -27.63 -11.64 -11.53
CA PHE A 405 -26.42 -11.16 -12.24
C PHE A 405 -25.92 -12.11 -13.35
N MET A 406 -26.82 -12.82 -14.04
CA MET A 406 -26.49 -13.60 -15.25
C MET A 406 -25.98 -12.76 -16.42
N HIS A 407 -26.21 -11.44 -16.40
CA HIS A 407 -25.74 -10.47 -17.39
C HIS A 407 -24.40 -9.81 -17.02
N GLU A 408 -23.72 -10.27 -15.95
CA GLU A 408 -22.46 -9.70 -15.49
C GLU A 408 -21.32 -10.69 -15.75
N PRO A 409 -20.53 -10.55 -16.83
CA PRO A 409 -19.43 -11.47 -17.15
C PRO A 409 -18.45 -11.66 -15.98
N VAL A 410 -18.09 -10.57 -15.30
CA VAL A 410 -17.18 -10.59 -14.15
C VAL A 410 -17.72 -11.45 -13.00
N TYR A 411 -19.03 -11.45 -12.76
CA TYR A 411 -19.65 -12.30 -11.74
C TYR A 411 -19.58 -13.78 -12.10
N ILE A 412 -19.78 -14.11 -13.37
CA ILE A 412 -19.67 -15.48 -13.89
C ILE A 412 -18.21 -15.96 -13.80
N LEU A 413 -17.23 -15.10 -14.06
CA LEU A 413 -15.80 -15.42 -13.93
C LEU A 413 -15.39 -15.69 -12.48
N GLU A 414 -15.82 -14.86 -11.52
CA GLU A 414 -15.57 -15.08 -10.09
C GLU A 414 -16.24 -16.37 -9.58
N TYR A 415 -17.45 -16.68 -10.05
CA TYR A 415 -18.12 -17.94 -9.71
C TYR A 415 -17.40 -19.15 -10.33
N ALA A 416 -16.95 -19.05 -11.58
CA ALA A 416 -16.14 -20.09 -12.22
C ALA A 416 -14.81 -20.32 -11.45
N ASP A 417 -14.12 -19.25 -11.01
CA ASP A 417 -12.91 -19.37 -10.19
C ASP A 417 -13.17 -19.96 -8.79
N PHE A 418 -14.36 -19.79 -8.21
CA PHE A 418 -14.77 -20.54 -7.03
C PHE A 418 -14.98 -22.03 -7.34
N LEU A 419 -15.68 -22.38 -8.41
CA LEU A 419 -15.93 -23.77 -8.79
C LEU A 419 -14.64 -24.52 -9.20
N ILE A 420 -13.68 -23.84 -9.84
CA ILE A 420 -12.33 -24.36 -10.13
C ILE A 420 -11.61 -24.70 -8.81
N ARG A 421 -11.66 -23.84 -7.79
CA ARG A 421 -11.09 -24.12 -6.45
C ARG A 421 -11.82 -25.25 -5.72
N MET A 422 -13.08 -25.51 -6.07
CA MET A 422 -13.86 -26.66 -5.57
C MET A 422 -13.61 -27.97 -6.34
N ASN A 423 -12.89 -27.94 -7.47
CA ASN A 423 -12.71 -29.09 -8.37
C ASN A 423 -14.08 -29.63 -8.87
N ASP A 424 -14.99 -28.73 -9.28
CA ASP A 424 -16.34 -29.09 -9.73
C ASP A 424 -16.44 -29.03 -11.27
N ASP A 425 -15.73 -29.94 -11.94
CA ASP A 425 -15.56 -30.00 -13.40
C ASP A 425 -16.88 -30.12 -14.19
N GLN A 426 -17.98 -30.49 -13.52
CA GLN A 426 -19.32 -30.57 -14.07
C GLN A 426 -20.06 -29.22 -13.96
N ASN A 427 -20.08 -28.60 -12.78
CA ASN A 427 -20.76 -27.31 -12.59
C ASN A 427 -20.00 -26.15 -13.27
N ILE A 428 -18.67 -26.23 -13.44
CA ILE A 428 -17.90 -25.26 -14.24
C ILE A 428 -18.41 -25.22 -15.68
N ARG A 429 -18.52 -26.38 -16.33
CA ARG A 429 -19.03 -26.50 -17.70
C ARG A 429 -20.49 -26.06 -17.80
N ALA A 430 -21.34 -26.50 -16.87
CA ALA A 430 -22.74 -26.10 -16.83
C ALA A 430 -22.92 -24.58 -16.60
N LEU A 431 -22.03 -23.93 -15.83
CA LEU A 431 -22.01 -22.48 -15.66
C LEU A 431 -21.63 -21.77 -16.96
N PHE A 432 -20.57 -22.20 -17.64
CA PHE A 432 -20.16 -21.58 -18.92
C PHE A 432 -21.23 -21.75 -20.00
N GLU A 433 -21.80 -22.94 -20.19
CA GLU A 433 -22.86 -23.15 -21.19
C GLU A 433 -24.12 -22.32 -20.86
N ARG A 434 -24.52 -22.22 -19.58
CA ARG A 434 -25.65 -21.39 -19.13
C ARG A 434 -25.39 -19.90 -19.37
N ALA A 435 -24.18 -19.42 -19.11
CA ALA A 435 -23.79 -18.04 -19.35
C ALA A 435 -23.75 -17.69 -20.85
N LEU A 436 -23.10 -18.54 -21.66
CA LEU A 436 -22.94 -18.34 -23.10
C LEU A 436 -24.26 -18.52 -23.88
N SER A 437 -25.26 -19.16 -23.27
CA SER A 437 -26.64 -19.21 -23.79
C SER A 437 -27.47 -17.95 -23.44
N SER A 438 -26.96 -17.04 -22.60
CA SER A 438 -27.70 -15.88 -22.06
C SER A 438 -27.04 -14.53 -22.28
N LEU A 439 -25.73 -14.48 -22.53
CA LEU A 439 -24.97 -13.25 -22.79
C LEU A 439 -24.96 -12.91 -24.30
N PRO A 440 -24.94 -11.62 -24.67
CA PRO A 440 -24.65 -11.22 -26.04
C PRO A 440 -23.17 -11.52 -26.40
N PRO A 441 -22.84 -11.71 -27.70
CA PRO A 441 -21.48 -12.01 -28.15
C PRO A 441 -20.40 -11.06 -27.58
N GLU A 442 -20.69 -9.76 -27.57
CA GLU A 442 -19.76 -8.70 -27.15
C GLU A 442 -19.33 -8.84 -25.67
N GLU A 443 -20.27 -9.15 -24.78
CA GLU A 443 -20.01 -9.36 -23.34
C GLU A 443 -19.46 -10.77 -23.06
N SER A 444 -19.73 -11.74 -23.93
CA SER A 444 -19.31 -13.13 -23.78
C SER A 444 -17.79 -13.36 -23.97
N VAL A 445 -17.05 -12.40 -24.53
CA VAL A 445 -15.63 -12.55 -24.94
C VAL A 445 -14.73 -13.06 -23.81
N GLU A 446 -14.88 -12.53 -22.60
CA GLU A 446 -14.06 -12.95 -21.45
C GLU A 446 -14.49 -14.32 -20.91
N VAL A 447 -15.79 -14.63 -20.95
CA VAL A 447 -16.35 -15.93 -20.55
C VAL A 447 -15.84 -17.02 -21.49
N TRP A 448 -15.88 -16.77 -22.81
CA TRP A 448 -15.28 -17.65 -23.82
C TRP A 448 -13.77 -17.85 -23.61
N LYS A 449 -13.02 -16.77 -23.31
CA LYS A 449 -11.58 -16.85 -23.02
C LYS A 449 -11.31 -17.75 -21.80
N LYS A 450 -12.07 -17.58 -20.71
CA LYS A 450 -11.95 -18.38 -19.49
C LYS A 450 -12.35 -19.84 -19.70
N PHE A 451 -13.42 -20.11 -20.46
CA PHE A 451 -13.85 -21.48 -20.80
C PHE A 451 -12.82 -22.19 -21.69
N THR A 452 -12.25 -21.48 -22.67
CA THR A 452 -11.13 -21.98 -23.50
C THR A 452 -9.96 -22.37 -22.60
N GLN A 453 -9.54 -21.48 -21.68
CA GLN A 453 -8.43 -21.74 -20.75
C GLN A 453 -8.71 -22.92 -19.83
N PHE A 454 -9.97 -23.09 -19.37
CA PHE A 454 -10.38 -24.22 -18.55
C PHE A 454 -10.23 -25.56 -19.28
N GLU A 455 -10.74 -25.69 -20.51
CA GLU A 455 -10.58 -26.93 -21.29
C GLU A 455 -9.11 -27.15 -21.74
N GLN A 456 -8.34 -26.09 -22.01
CA GLN A 456 -6.89 -26.19 -22.28
C GLN A 456 -6.11 -26.73 -21.06
N THR A 457 -6.57 -26.47 -19.84
CA THR A 457 -5.86 -26.86 -18.59
C THR A 457 -6.35 -28.18 -18.00
N TYR A 458 -7.65 -28.50 -18.15
CA TYR A 458 -8.31 -29.63 -17.45
C TYR A 458 -9.23 -30.48 -18.35
N GLY A 459 -9.36 -30.13 -19.63
CA GLY A 459 -10.17 -30.86 -20.61
C GLY A 459 -9.39 -31.94 -21.35
N ASP A 460 -9.95 -32.37 -22.49
CA ASP A 460 -9.25 -33.16 -23.49
C ASP A 460 -9.10 -32.38 -24.80
N LEU A 461 -8.27 -32.87 -25.72
CA LEU A 461 -8.01 -32.19 -26.99
C LEU A 461 -9.29 -31.95 -27.82
N ALA A 462 -10.28 -32.84 -27.73
CA ALA A 462 -11.53 -32.72 -28.47
C ALA A 462 -12.54 -31.80 -27.77
N SER A 463 -12.60 -31.72 -26.43
CA SER A 463 -13.41 -30.72 -25.72
C SER A 463 -12.86 -29.31 -25.97
N MET A 464 -11.54 -29.16 -25.86
CA MET A 464 -10.82 -27.92 -26.11
C MET A 464 -11.03 -27.41 -27.55
N LEU A 465 -10.82 -28.26 -28.57
CA LEU A 465 -11.04 -27.86 -29.98
C LEU A 465 -12.50 -27.47 -30.27
N LYS A 466 -13.49 -28.14 -29.64
CA LYS A 466 -14.91 -27.78 -29.79
C LYS A 466 -15.24 -26.41 -29.17
N VAL A 467 -14.64 -26.08 -28.03
CA VAL A 467 -14.82 -24.77 -27.38
C VAL A 467 -14.10 -23.68 -28.17
N GLU A 468 -12.88 -23.93 -28.67
CA GLU A 468 -12.17 -23.00 -29.57
C GLU A 468 -12.95 -22.74 -30.87
N GLN A 469 -13.55 -23.76 -31.48
CA GLN A 469 -14.36 -23.61 -32.69
C GLN A 469 -15.65 -22.82 -32.43
N ARG A 470 -16.44 -23.18 -31.42
CA ARG A 470 -17.68 -22.44 -31.05
C ARG A 470 -17.38 -21.00 -30.66
N ARG A 471 -16.23 -20.75 -30.01
CA ARG A 471 -15.77 -19.40 -29.69
C ARG A 471 -15.47 -18.58 -30.96
N LYS A 472 -14.90 -19.18 -32.00
CA LYS A 472 -14.72 -18.50 -33.30
C LYS A 472 -16.10 -18.17 -33.88
N GLU A 473 -16.96 -19.18 -34.05
CA GLU A 473 -18.32 -19.05 -34.59
C GLU A 473 -19.19 -18.00 -33.87
N ALA A 474 -19.03 -17.84 -32.55
CA ALA A 474 -19.78 -16.88 -31.74
C ALA A 474 -19.21 -15.45 -31.75
N LEU A 475 -17.94 -15.26 -32.16
CA LEU A 475 -17.23 -13.97 -32.07
C LEU A 475 -16.82 -13.39 -33.43
N SER A 476 -16.73 -14.21 -34.49
CA SER A 476 -16.86 -13.72 -35.86
C SER A 476 -18.33 -13.52 -36.15
N GLY A 477 -18.74 -12.27 -36.44
CA GLY A 477 -20.10 -11.99 -36.90
C GLY A 477 -20.45 -12.78 -38.16
N ALA A 478 -21.74 -12.98 -38.44
CA ALA A 478 -22.26 -13.92 -39.45
C ALA A 478 -21.96 -13.58 -40.93
N GLU A 479 -21.01 -12.69 -41.19
CA GLU A 479 -20.53 -12.30 -42.52
C GLU A 479 -19.03 -12.59 -42.66
N ASP A 480 -18.66 -13.87 -42.68
CA ASP A 480 -17.73 -14.40 -43.70
C ASP A 480 -17.72 -15.94 -43.68
N GLY A 481 -18.23 -16.56 -44.76
CA GLY A 481 -18.41 -18.02 -44.89
C GLY A 481 -17.13 -18.83 -45.10
N THR A 482 -15.95 -18.26 -44.84
CA THR A 482 -14.66 -18.97 -44.91
C THR A 482 -14.30 -19.52 -43.53
N ALA A 483 -14.20 -20.85 -43.42
CA ALA A 483 -13.69 -21.51 -42.22
C ALA A 483 -12.23 -21.10 -41.98
N LEU A 484 -12.02 -20.13 -41.08
CA LEU A 484 -10.71 -19.53 -40.83
C LEU A 484 -9.79 -20.54 -40.14
N GLU A 485 -8.82 -21.06 -40.89
CA GLU A 485 -7.85 -22.06 -40.45
C GLU A 485 -7.23 -21.70 -39.10
N SER A 486 -6.91 -22.72 -38.29
CA SER A 486 -6.25 -22.53 -37.00
C SER A 486 -4.90 -21.85 -37.22
N SER A 487 -4.76 -20.61 -36.75
CA SER A 487 -3.53 -19.86 -36.91
C SER A 487 -2.41 -20.53 -36.12
N LEU A 488 -1.16 -20.41 -36.59
CA LEU A 488 0.00 -20.79 -35.78
C LEU A 488 0.04 -19.98 -34.47
N GLN A 489 -0.55 -18.77 -34.46
CA GLN A 489 -0.76 -17.98 -33.24
C GLN A 489 -1.76 -18.62 -32.26
N ASP A 490 -2.79 -19.33 -32.74
CA ASP A 490 -3.72 -20.10 -31.88
C ASP A 490 -2.95 -21.23 -31.17
N ILE A 491 -2.10 -21.94 -31.92
CA ILE A 491 -1.25 -23.04 -31.42
C ILE A 491 -0.23 -22.52 -30.39
N VAL A 492 0.48 -21.44 -30.71
CA VAL A 492 1.46 -20.81 -29.81
C VAL A 492 0.79 -20.34 -28.51
N SER A 493 -0.43 -19.80 -28.59
CA SER A 493 -1.22 -19.40 -27.42
C SER A 493 -1.66 -20.61 -26.59
N ARG A 494 -2.16 -21.68 -27.23
CA ARG A 494 -2.64 -22.92 -26.58
C ARG A 494 -1.55 -23.63 -25.76
N TYR A 495 -0.31 -23.62 -26.24
CA TYR A 495 0.84 -24.24 -25.55
C TYR A 495 1.68 -23.25 -24.73
N SER A 496 1.21 -22.01 -24.55
CA SER A 496 1.82 -21.07 -23.59
C SER A 496 1.44 -21.41 -22.15
N PHE A 497 2.36 -21.23 -21.20
CA PHE A 497 2.09 -21.43 -19.79
C PHE A 497 2.81 -20.38 -18.94
N MET A 498 2.03 -19.55 -18.24
CA MET A 498 2.53 -18.38 -17.52
C MET A 498 3.35 -17.44 -18.44
N ASP A 499 4.66 -17.40 -18.28
CA ASP A 499 5.63 -16.63 -19.05
C ASP A 499 6.41 -17.48 -20.09
N LEU A 500 6.14 -18.79 -20.14
CA LEU A 500 6.76 -19.73 -21.08
C LEU A 500 5.98 -19.78 -22.40
N TRP A 501 6.73 -19.72 -23.50
CA TRP A 501 6.21 -19.78 -24.88
C TRP A 501 6.87 -20.92 -25.67
N PRO A 502 6.15 -21.58 -26.59
CA PRO A 502 6.69 -22.67 -27.41
C PRO A 502 7.61 -22.20 -28.56
N CYS A 503 7.94 -20.91 -28.62
CA CYS A 503 8.78 -20.28 -29.65
C CYS A 503 9.53 -19.06 -29.08
N SER A 504 10.47 -18.49 -29.84
CA SER A 504 11.26 -17.33 -29.39
C SER A 504 10.46 -16.02 -29.48
N SER A 505 10.96 -14.96 -28.83
CA SER A 505 10.40 -13.61 -28.95
C SER A 505 10.43 -13.08 -30.39
N ASN A 506 11.36 -13.54 -31.23
CA ASN A 506 11.42 -13.14 -32.64
C ASN A 506 10.30 -13.80 -33.47
N ASP A 507 9.92 -15.02 -33.11
CA ASP A 507 8.84 -15.77 -33.77
C ASP A 507 7.48 -15.19 -33.38
N LEU A 508 7.30 -14.83 -32.10
CA LEU A 508 6.13 -14.08 -31.61
C LEU A 508 5.98 -12.74 -32.33
N ASP A 509 7.07 -11.98 -32.46
CA ASP A 509 7.10 -10.73 -33.21
C ASP A 509 6.74 -10.93 -34.70
N HIS A 510 7.20 -12.02 -35.30
CA HIS A 510 6.87 -12.36 -36.69
C HIS A 510 5.38 -12.68 -36.87
N LEU A 511 4.82 -13.54 -36.01
CA LEU A 511 3.41 -13.94 -36.06
C LEU A 511 2.48 -12.74 -35.82
N ALA A 512 2.78 -11.88 -34.85
CA ALA A 512 2.01 -10.67 -34.59
C ALA A 512 2.03 -9.68 -35.78
N ARG A 513 3.18 -9.54 -36.45
CA ARG A 513 3.30 -8.73 -37.67
C ARG A 513 2.53 -9.35 -38.84
N GLN A 514 2.56 -10.68 -38.98
CA GLN A 514 1.81 -11.40 -40.00
C GLN A 514 0.30 -11.21 -39.83
N GLU A 515 -0.22 -11.37 -38.60
CA GLU A 515 -1.64 -11.17 -38.30
C GLU A 515 -2.10 -9.72 -38.56
N TRP A 516 -1.27 -8.73 -38.20
CA TRP A 516 -1.52 -7.31 -38.50
C TRP A 516 -1.54 -7.01 -40.00
N LEU A 517 -0.65 -7.64 -40.79
CA LEU A 517 -0.62 -7.50 -42.25
C LEU A 517 -1.89 -8.07 -42.87
N THR A 518 -2.29 -9.30 -42.51
CA THR A 518 -3.51 -9.95 -43.03
C THR A 518 -4.76 -9.11 -42.74
N LYS A 519 -4.95 -8.63 -41.51
CA LYS A 519 -6.09 -7.77 -41.13
C LYS A 519 -6.14 -6.44 -41.89
N ASN A 520 -4.99 -5.92 -42.33
CA ASN A 520 -4.90 -4.64 -43.05
C ASN A 520 -4.85 -4.79 -44.59
N ILE A 521 -4.67 -6.00 -45.12
CA ILE A 521 -4.85 -6.28 -46.55
C ILE A 521 -6.33 -6.12 -46.92
N ASN A 522 -7.24 -6.77 -46.19
CA ASN A 522 -8.68 -6.74 -46.51
C ASN A 522 -9.24 -5.31 -46.50
N LYS A 523 -8.90 -4.50 -45.48
CA LYS A 523 -9.32 -3.09 -45.37
C LYS A 523 -8.79 -2.17 -46.48
N LYS A 524 -7.75 -2.57 -47.22
CA LYS A 524 -7.32 -1.85 -48.43
C LYS A 524 -8.18 -2.19 -49.65
N VAL A 525 -8.69 -3.42 -49.75
CA VAL A 525 -9.54 -3.85 -50.87
C VAL A 525 -10.87 -3.11 -50.86
N GLU A 526 -11.57 -3.07 -49.72
CA GLU A 526 -12.84 -2.33 -49.57
C GLU A 526 -12.71 -0.86 -49.96
N LYS A 527 -11.63 -0.21 -49.50
CA LYS A 527 -11.37 1.21 -49.77
C LYS A 527 -11.00 1.49 -51.24
N CYS A 528 -10.58 0.48 -52.01
CA CYS A 528 -10.41 0.60 -53.45
C CYS A 528 -11.73 0.48 -54.23
N ILE A 529 -12.74 -0.22 -53.70
CA ILE A 529 -14.04 -0.41 -54.37
C ILE A 529 -14.85 0.90 -54.37
N LEU A 530 -14.83 1.66 -53.27
CA LEU A 530 -15.55 2.93 -53.13
C LEU A 530 -14.81 4.18 -53.63
N ALA A 531 -13.58 4.05 -54.15
CA ALA A 531 -12.73 5.19 -54.52
C ALA A 531 -12.58 5.45 -56.04
N ASN A 532 -13.08 4.57 -56.91
CA ASN A 532 -12.96 4.71 -58.36
C ASN A 532 -14.12 5.50 -58.98
N GLY A 533 -14.25 6.77 -58.58
CA GLY A 533 -15.22 7.74 -59.11
C GLY A 533 -14.56 9.01 -59.64
N THR A 534 -13.99 8.92 -60.85
CA THR A 534 -13.55 10.02 -61.75
C THR A 534 -12.85 11.25 -61.13
N ILE A 535 -11.54 11.38 -61.38
CA ILE A 535 -10.80 12.62 -61.13
C ILE A 535 -11.16 13.68 -62.18
N LEU A 536 -11.46 14.90 -61.75
CA LEU A 536 -11.24 16.12 -62.52
C LEU A 536 -10.41 17.12 -61.69
N ILE A 537 -9.63 17.97 -62.36
CA ILE A 537 -8.65 18.87 -61.74
C ILE A 537 -9.22 20.28 -61.65
N ASP A 538 -9.08 20.93 -60.48
CA ASP A 538 -8.77 22.37 -60.45
C ASP A 538 -7.92 22.74 -59.23
N LYS A 539 -7.34 23.94 -59.25
CA LYS A 539 -6.55 24.55 -58.16
C LYS A 539 -7.38 25.62 -57.45
N THR A 540 -7.13 25.86 -56.15
CA THR A 540 -6.86 27.18 -55.53
C THR A 540 -6.87 27.10 -53.98
N SER A 541 -6.18 28.07 -53.34
CA SER A 541 -6.27 28.49 -51.92
C SER A 541 -6.09 27.48 -50.76
N MET A 542 -4.93 27.63 -50.11
CA MET A 542 -4.73 27.73 -48.65
C MET A 542 -5.97 27.66 -47.72
N THR A 543 -5.87 26.83 -46.66
CA THR A 543 -5.98 27.29 -45.26
C THR A 543 -5.46 26.21 -44.29
N ASN A 544 -5.07 26.61 -43.07
CA ASN A 544 -4.57 25.72 -42.02
C ASN A 544 -5.71 25.16 -41.14
N ILE A 545 -5.50 23.98 -40.55
CA ILE A 545 -5.66 23.72 -39.10
C ILE A 545 -4.92 22.42 -38.76
N SER A 546 -4.37 22.34 -37.54
CA SER A 546 -3.52 21.23 -37.10
C SER A 546 -4.14 20.39 -35.98
N THR A 547 -4.05 19.07 -36.09
CA THR A 547 -4.16 18.13 -34.96
C THR A 547 -3.03 17.11 -35.04
N THR A 548 -1.98 17.33 -34.27
CA THR A 548 -0.79 16.47 -34.25
C THR A 548 -0.98 15.27 -33.32
N SER A 549 -1.06 14.06 -33.88
CA SER A 549 -0.73 12.84 -33.13
C SER A 549 0.80 12.73 -32.96
N PRO A 550 1.29 12.08 -31.89
CA PRO A 550 2.72 11.98 -31.63
C PRO A 550 3.39 11.07 -32.67
N LYS A 551 4.27 11.64 -33.51
CA LYS A 551 5.18 10.86 -34.34
C LYS A 551 6.19 10.14 -33.45
N ILE A 552 5.99 8.84 -33.23
CA ILE A 552 7.05 7.96 -32.73
C ILE A 552 8.14 7.93 -33.81
N VAL A 553 9.24 8.63 -33.56
CA VAL A 553 10.42 8.62 -34.42
C VAL A 553 11.22 7.37 -34.09
N TYR A 554 11.13 6.35 -34.96
CA TYR A 554 12.04 5.21 -34.89
C TYR A 554 13.45 5.64 -35.36
N PRO A 555 14.52 5.19 -34.69
CA PRO A 555 15.89 5.45 -35.16
C PRO A 555 16.17 4.71 -36.47
N ASP A 556 16.90 5.37 -37.36
CA ASP A 556 17.38 4.82 -38.63
C ASP A 556 18.45 3.74 -38.38
N THR A 557 18.03 2.48 -38.36
CA THR A 557 18.91 1.33 -38.09
C THR A 557 19.93 1.08 -39.19
N SER A 558 19.81 1.71 -40.38
CA SER A 558 20.81 1.60 -41.46
C SER A 558 22.16 2.23 -41.13
N LYS A 559 22.26 2.96 -40.01
CA LYS A 559 23.47 3.68 -39.56
C LYS A 559 24.05 3.20 -38.22
N MET A 560 23.53 2.10 -37.65
CA MET A 560 24.13 1.50 -36.46
C MET A 560 25.29 0.58 -36.84
N VAL A 561 26.51 0.94 -36.39
CA VAL A 561 27.71 0.12 -36.56
C VAL A 561 27.71 -1.01 -35.52
N ILE A 562 28.04 -2.23 -35.95
CA ILE A 562 28.16 -3.41 -35.07
C ILE A 562 29.38 -3.23 -34.14
N TYR A 563 29.15 -3.35 -32.83
CA TYR A 563 30.22 -3.37 -31.83
C TYR A 563 30.77 -4.81 -31.69
N ASP A 564 32.01 -5.04 -32.11
CA ASP A 564 32.70 -6.34 -32.09
C ASP A 564 33.89 -6.33 -31.10
N PRO A 565 33.70 -6.76 -29.83
CA PRO A 565 34.76 -6.82 -28.84
C PRO A 565 35.49 -8.18 -28.88
N LYS A 566 36.50 -8.33 -29.74
CA LYS A 566 37.34 -9.53 -29.80
C LYS A 566 38.65 -9.37 -29.02
N HIS A 567 39.02 -10.47 -28.34
CA HIS A 567 40.27 -10.71 -27.58
C HIS A 567 40.39 -9.95 -26.24
N THR A 568 40.86 -10.51 -25.10
CA THR A 568 40.95 -11.87 -24.48
C THR A 568 41.66 -11.69 -23.11
N PRO A 569 41.77 -12.67 -22.16
CA PRO A 569 41.19 -14.02 -22.09
C PRO A 569 40.39 -14.29 -20.78
N GLY A 570 39.66 -15.41 -20.70
CA GLY A 570 39.02 -15.87 -19.45
C GLY A 570 38.28 -17.21 -19.58
N ALA A 571 38.67 -18.20 -18.77
CA ALA A 571 38.31 -19.63 -18.88
C ALA A 571 36.81 -19.99 -18.91
N GLY A 572 36.49 -21.10 -19.59
CA GLY A 572 35.17 -21.73 -19.61
C GLY A 572 35.13 -22.96 -20.53
N THR A 573 35.73 -24.08 -20.11
CA THR A 573 35.77 -25.34 -20.89
C THR A 573 34.52 -26.20 -20.67
N ASN A 574 34.04 -26.83 -21.74
CA ASN A 574 32.95 -27.82 -21.68
C ASN A 574 33.45 -29.11 -21.00
N ALA A 575 33.15 -29.29 -19.70
CA ALA A 575 33.58 -30.47 -18.94
C ALA A 575 33.14 -31.81 -19.59
N PHE A 576 32.05 -31.81 -20.36
CA PHE A 576 31.54 -33.00 -21.06
C PHE A 576 32.50 -33.49 -22.18
N ASP A 577 33.15 -32.57 -22.89
CA ASP A 577 34.13 -32.88 -23.94
C ASP A 577 35.44 -33.44 -23.38
N GLU A 578 35.80 -33.09 -22.14
CA GLU A 578 36.97 -33.65 -21.45
C GLU A 578 36.69 -35.05 -20.91
N ILE A 579 35.48 -35.30 -20.37
CA ILE A 579 35.05 -36.64 -19.93
C ILE A 579 35.05 -37.63 -21.11
N LEU A 580 34.52 -37.24 -22.27
CA LEU A 580 34.53 -38.07 -23.48
C LEU A 580 35.95 -38.38 -23.98
N LYS A 581 36.92 -37.46 -23.82
CA LYS A 581 38.34 -37.67 -24.15
C LYS A 581 39.09 -38.53 -23.12
N ALA A 582 38.67 -38.51 -21.87
CA ALA A 582 39.23 -39.35 -20.80
C ALA A 582 38.65 -40.78 -20.77
N THR A 583 37.54 -41.03 -21.47
CA THR A 583 36.86 -42.33 -21.50
C THR A 583 37.60 -43.32 -22.41
N PRO A 584 37.94 -44.55 -21.96
CA PRO A 584 38.62 -45.54 -22.80
C PRO A 584 37.86 -45.84 -24.11
N PRO A 585 38.51 -45.93 -25.28
CA PRO A 585 37.82 -46.13 -26.56
C PRO A 585 36.92 -47.38 -26.63
N ALA A 586 37.28 -48.45 -25.91
CA ALA A 586 36.45 -49.65 -25.80
C ALA A 586 35.13 -49.41 -25.06
N LEU A 587 35.12 -48.52 -24.05
CA LEU A 587 33.91 -48.13 -23.32
C LEU A 587 33.03 -47.19 -24.15
N VAL A 588 33.63 -46.27 -24.92
CA VAL A 588 32.88 -45.45 -25.89
C VAL A 588 32.21 -46.33 -26.95
N ALA A 589 32.95 -47.31 -27.50
CA ALA A 589 32.41 -48.27 -28.45
C ALA A 589 31.31 -49.18 -27.86
N PHE A 590 31.41 -49.55 -26.58
CA PHE A 590 30.36 -50.28 -25.88
C PHE A 590 29.09 -49.43 -25.70
N LEU A 591 29.22 -48.22 -25.18
CA LEU A 591 28.10 -47.28 -24.96
C LEU A 591 27.35 -46.97 -26.26
N ALA A 592 28.07 -46.79 -27.38
CA ALA A 592 27.49 -46.54 -28.69
C ALA A 592 26.69 -47.71 -29.30
N ASN A 593 26.78 -48.91 -28.70
CA ASN A 593 26.06 -50.12 -29.14
C ASN A 593 25.01 -50.61 -28.11
N LEU A 594 24.75 -49.84 -27.04
CA LEU A 594 23.65 -50.16 -26.12
C LEU A 594 22.30 -49.80 -26.76
N PRO A 595 21.28 -50.67 -26.66
CA PRO A 595 19.93 -50.32 -27.10
C PRO A 595 19.32 -49.25 -26.18
N ALA A 596 18.42 -48.43 -26.73
CA ALA A 596 17.62 -47.52 -25.92
C ALA A 596 16.66 -48.33 -25.02
N VAL A 597 16.92 -48.33 -23.71
CA VAL A 597 16.09 -49.04 -22.72
C VAL A 597 15.06 -48.07 -22.14
N GLU A 598 13.81 -48.19 -22.56
CA GLU A 598 12.69 -47.54 -21.87
C GLU A 598 12.30 -48.38 -20.63
N GLY A 599 12.49 -47.80 -19.45
CA GLY A 599 12.18 -48.42 -18.16
C GLY A 599 12.61 -47.53 -16.99
N PRO A 600 12.22 -47.88 -15.74
CA PRO A 600 12.66 -47.14 -14.57
C PRO A 600 14.19 -47.25 -14.41
N THR A 601 14.87 -46.11 -14.38
CA THR A 601 16.34 -46.06 -14.26
C THR A 601 16.80 -46.71 -12.94
N PRO A 602 17.79 -47.64 -12.97
CA PRO A 602 18.33 -48.21 -11.74
C PRO A 602 19.02 -47.12 -10.91
N ASN A 603 19.00 -47.28 -9.57
CA ASN A 603 19.71 -46.36 -8.68
C ASN A 603 21.22 -46.47 -8.91
N VAL A 604 21.82 -45.37 -9.40
CA VAL A 604 23.23 -45.31 -9.82
C VAL A 604 24.19 -45.57 -8.66
N ASP A 605 23.89 -45.08 -7.45
CA ASP A 605 24.74 -45.28 -6.27
C ASP A 605 24.76 -46.76 -5.84
N ILE A 606 23.63 -47.46 -5.98
CA ILE A 606 23.57 -48.91 -5.72
C ILE A 606 24.40 -49.67 -6.77
N VAL A 607 24.27 -49.34 -8.06
CA VAL A 607 25.08 -49.98 -9.12
C VAL A 607 26.58 -49.72 -8.91
N LEU A 608 26.96 -48.46 -8.62
CA LEU A 608 28.34 -48.09 -8.32
C LEU A 608 28.88 -48.82 -7.09
N SER A 609 28.11 -48.93 -6.00
CA SER A 609 28.55 -49.65 -4.80
C SER A 609 28.79 -51.14 -5.06
N ILE A 610 27.96 -51.80 -5.88
CA ILE A 610 28.18 -53.19 -6.30
C ILE A 610 29.45 -53.31 -7.15
N CYS A 611 29.66 -52.41 -8.12
CA CYS A 611 30.87 -52.40 -8.94
C CYS A 611 32.15 -52.12 -8.13
N LEU A 612 32.08 -51.26 -7.12
CA LEU A 612 33.21 -50.92 -6.23
C LEU A 612 33.47 -52.00 -5.15
N GLN A 613 32.51 -52.88 -4.87
CA GLN A 613 32.67 -54.05 -4.01
C GLN A 613 33.10 -55.31 -4.79
N SER A 614 33.27 -55.21 -6.11
CA SER A 614 33.62 -56.34 -6.98
C SER A 614 35.14 -56.43 -7.21
N ASP A 615 35.85 -57.21 -6.38
CA ASP A 615 37.28 -57.50 -6.57
C ASP A 615 37.54 -58.29 -7.87
N LEU A 616 37.89 -57.58 -8.94
CA LEU A 616 38.35 -58.19 -10.19
C LEU A 616 39.83 -58.62 -10.04
N PRO A 617 40.20 -59.89 -10.31
CA PRO A 617 41.54 -60.40 -10.05
C PRO A 617 42.59 -59.75 -10.96
N THR A 618 43.54 -59.02 -10.36
CA THR A 618 44.57 -58.24 -11.05
C THR A 618 45.80 -59.08 -11.40
N GLY A 619 45.77 -59.69 -12.58
CA GLY A 619 46.93 -60.42 -13.14
C GLY A 619 48.13 -59.50 -13.42
N GLN A 620 49.25 -59.74 -12.75
CA GLN A 620 50.46 -58.92 -12.86
C GLN A 620 51.27 -59.17 -14.15
N SER A 621 52.01 -58.15 -14.58
CA SER A 621 52.99 -58.23 -15.66
C SER A 621 54.34 -58.76 -15.16
N THR A 622 54.93 -59.71 -15.87
CA THR A 622 56.39 -59.87 -15.97
C THR A 622 56.77 -60.53 -17.30
N LYS A 623 57.99 -60.28 -17.79
CA LYS A 623 58.47 -60.77 -19.09
C LYS A 623 59.39 -61.98 -18.94
N THR A 624 59.09 -63.05 -19.67
CA THR A 624 60.09 -63.94 -20.30
C THR A 624 59.46 -64.55 -21.56
N GLY A 625 60.29 -64.88 -22.56
CA GLY A 625 59.83 -65.23 -23.91
C GLY A 625 59.91 -66.72 -24.24
N ILE A 626 59.92 -66.97 -25.56
CA ILE A 626 59.93 -68.28 -26.25
C ILE A 626 58.53 -68.85 -26.52
N SER A 627 58.36 -69.31 -27.76
CA SER A 627 57.13 -69.84 -28.38
C SER A 627 56.90 -71.32 -28.01
N THR A 628 55.64 -71.78 -27.92
CA THR A 628 54.98 -72.59 -29.00
C THR A 628 53.58 -73.10 -28.63
N GLN A 629 52.60 -72.65 -29.42
CA GLN A 629 51.40 -73.32 -29.97
C GLN A 629 50.90 -74.69 -29.41
N VAL A 630 49.57 -74.84 -29.24
CA VAL A 630 48.66 -75.96 -29.69
C VAL A 630 47.46 -76.25 -28.74
N GLN A 631 46.21 -76.08 -29.27
CA GLN A 631 44.92 -76.84 -29.11
C GLN A 631 44.43 -77.39 -27.73
N THR A 632 43.15 -77.73 -27.42
CA THR A 632 41.74 -77.33 -27.79
C THR A 632 40.71 -78.08 -26.89
N GLY A 633 39.52 -77.52 -26.59
CA GLY A 633 38.26 -78.33 -26.50
C GLY A 633 37.26 -78.15 -25.32
N LYS A 634 35.96 -78.03 -25.68
CA LYS A 634 34.67 -78.46 -25.05
C LYS A 634 34.48 -78.46 -23.50
N VAL A 635 33.48 -77.81 -22.85
CA VAL A 635 31.98 -77.77 -22.95
C VAL A 635 31.24 -78.75 -21.99
N GLY A 636 30.35 -78.23 -21.11
CA GLY A 636 29.42 -79.00 -20.26
C GLY A 636 28.57 -78.16 -19.25
N ILE A 637 27.34 -78.60 -18.95
CA ILE A 637 26.32 -78.08 -17.98
C ILE A 637 25.35 -79.27 -17.62
N PRO A 638 24.33 -79.21 -16.71
CA PRO A 638 23.91 -78.22 -15.69
C PRO A 638 23.43 -78.82 -14.30
N SER A 639 22.87 -77.99 -13.40
CA SER A 639 21.47 -78.12 -12.81
C SER A 639 21.22 -78.05 -11.27
N GLN A 640 20.00 -77.55 -10.95
CA GLN A 640 19.13 -77.77 -9.75
C GLN A 640 19.22 -76.94 -8.43
N LEU A 641 18.08 -76.98 -7.69
CA LEU A 641 17.55 -76.22 -6.51
C LEU A 641 17.26 -77.23 -5.35
N PRO A 642 16.53 -76.96 -4.20
CA PRO A 642 15.85 -75.75 -3.68
C PRO A 642 15.94 -75.44 -2.13
N GLY A 643 15.54 -74.22 -1.73
CA GLY A 643 14.52 -73.92 -0.68
C GLY A 643 14.76 -74.05 0.86
N GLY A 644 14.09 -73.18 1.65
CA GLY A 644 13.54 -73.56 2.98
C GLY A 644 13.71 -72.63 4.22
N TYR A 645 12.61 -72.01 4.65
CA TYR A 645 12.20 -71.67 6.06
C TYR A 645 12.98 -70.71 6.99
N ALA A 646 12.23 -70.17 7.97
CA ALA A 646 12.65 -69.44 9.19
C ALA A 646 11.83 -69.99 10.40
N PRO A 647 12.20 -69.73 11.67
CA PRO A 647 11.60 -68.58 12.39
C PRO A 647 12.42 -68.00 13.58
N ALA A 648 11.96 -66.85 14.14
CA ALA A 648 11.96 -66.35 15.55
C ALA A 648 13.21 -66.54 16.50
N THR A 649 13.43 -65.83 17.62
CA THR A 649 12.58 -65.13 18.62
C THR A 649 13.37 -63.97 19.32
N SER A 650 12.71 -63.16 20.19
CA SER A 650 13.16 -62.64 21.52
C SER A 650 14.55 -61.95 21.70
N GLU A 651 14.79 -60.97 22.59
CA GLU A 651 13.99 -60.06 23.44
C GLU A 651 14.93 -59.01 24.09
N LEU A 652 14.37 -57.95 24.70
CA LEU A 652 14.98 -57.07 25.75
C LEU A 652 16.31 -56.34 25.42
N SER A 653 16.80 -55.33 26.14
CA SER A 653 16.24 -54.15 26.85
C SER A 653 17.37 -53.56 27.73
N GLY A 654 17.59 -52.25 27.69
CA GLY A 654 18.10 -51.47 28.84
C GLY A 654 19.59 -51.54 29.24
N SER A 655 20.37 -50.51 28.88
CA SER A 655 21.51 -49.99 29.67
C SER A 655 21.81 -48.56 29.19
N SER A 656 21.61 -47.48 29.96
CA SER A 656 22.32 -47.01 31.16
C SER A 656 23.64 -46.28 30.86
N LYS A 657 23.82 -45.11 31.50
CA LYS A 657 24.88 -44.12 31.22
C LYS A 657 26.24 -44.51 31.82
N SER A 658 27.33 -44.20 31.12
CA SER A 658 28.58 -43.77 31.76
C SER A 658 29.45 -42.91 30.83
N HIS A 659 30.06 -41.85 31.38
CA HIS A 659 31.27 -41.20 30.84
C HIS A 659 32.44 -41.63 31.75
N PRO A 660 33.70 -41.58 31.28
CA PRO A 660 34.55 -40.48 31.75
C PRO A 660 35.67 -39.97 30.80
N VAL A 661 35.78 -38.63 30.71
CA VAL A 661 37.00 -37.79 30.97
C VAL A 661 38.31 -37.97 30.14
N ALA A 662 39.02 -36.83 29.98
CA ALA A 662 40.43 -36.63 29.53
C ALA A 662 40.73 -36.67 28.01
N SER A 663 41.69 -35.90 27.45
CA SER A 663 42.45 -34.71 27.94
C SER A 663 43.18 -33.99 26.78
N GLY A 664 43.57 -32.71 26.96
CA GLY A 664 44.44 -31.92 26.05
C GLY A 664 43.77 -30.61 25.58
N VAL A 665 44.24 -29.38 25.85
CA VAL A 665 45.58 -28.74 25.68
C VAL A 665 45.94 -28.56 24.19
N SER A 666 46.17 -27.37 23.62
CA SER A 666 46.02 -25.96 24.11
C SER A 666 46.15 -25.00 22.90
N LEU A 667 45.56 -23.79 22.96
CA LEU A 667 46.28 -22.49 22.81
C LEU A 667 45.32 -21.28 22.72
N LYS A 668 45.64 -20.24 23.50
CA LYS A 668 45.24 -18.82 23.32
C LYS A 668 46.49 -17.97 23.61
N PRO A 669 46.64 -16.80 22.97
CA PRO A 669 46.23 -15.54 23.62
C PRO A 669 44.90 -15.01 23.06
N GLY A 670 44.16 -14.08 23.68
CA GLY A 670 44.50 -13.18 24.79
C GLY A 670 44.82 -11.77 24.26
N SER A 671 44.32 -10.65 24.81
CA SER A 671 43.39 -10.40 25.94
C SER A 671 42.76 -9.00 25.75
N ASN A 672 41.89 -8.39 26.57
CA ASN A 672 41.36 -8.61 27.93
C ASN A 672 39.95 -7.93 28.01
N ARG A 673 38.98 -8.37 28.83
CA ARG A 673 38.64 -7.91 30.22
C ARG A 673 38.56 -6.37 30.40
N GLN A 674 37.65 -5.79 31.18
CA GLN A 674 36.50 -6.24 32.04
C GLN A 674 35.61 -4.98 32.28
N TYR A 675 34.45 -4.94 32.95
CA TYR A 675 33.67 -5.80 33.88
C TYR A 675 32.16 -5.47 33.66
N GLY A 676 31.13 -5.93 34.40
CA GLY A 676 31.08 -6.85 35.54
C GLY A 676 29.77 -6.88 36.34
N LYS A 677 28.66 -7.35 35.74
CA LYS A 677 27.54 -8.09 36.37
C LYS A 677 27.16 -7.82 37.85
N ARG A 678 25.88 -7.49 38.09
CA ARG A 678 25.01 -8.02 39.18
C ARG A 678 23.53 -7.73 38.83
N LYS A 679 22.52 -8.54 39.19
CA LYS A 679 22.42 -10.00 39.41
C LYS A 679 20.91 -10.33 39.60
N GLU A 680 20.35 -11.34 38.93
CA GLU A 680 19.22 -12.20 39.41
C GLU A 680 17.89 -11.50 39.85
N SER A 681 16.76 -12.17 40.14
CA SER A 681 16.28 -13.51 39.76
C SER A 681 14.76 -13.59 39.92
N ASP A 682 13.98 -14.43 39.24
CA ASP A 682 14.07 -15.10 37.92
C ASP A 682 12.69 -15.78 37.69
N ARG A 683 12.22 -15.91 36.43
CA ARG A 683 11.18 -16.90 36.05
C ARG A 683 11.18 -17.17 34.54
N GLN A 684 10.95 -18.43 34.20
CA GLN A 684 11.06 -19.01 32.87
C GLN A 684 9.81 -19.85 32.61
N GLU A 685 9.12 -19.56 31.51
CA GLU A 685 8.22 -20.48 30.82
C GLU A 685 8.68 -20.46 29.36
N ASP A 686 8.95 -21.63 28.80
CA ASP A 686 9.51 -21.78 27.46
C ASP A 686 8.40 -21.82 26.41
N ASP A 687 8.55 -21.08 25.29
CA ASP A 687 7.72 -21.25 24.09
C ASP A 687 8.59 -21.11 22.82
N ASP A 688 8.78 -22.24 22.12
CA ASP A 688 9.73 -22.41 21.01
C ASP A 688 9.22 -21.76 19.70
N THR A 689 9.24 -20.43 19.66
CA THR A 689 8.92 -19.63 18.46
C THR A 689 10.03 -19.67 17.41
N THR A 690 10.29 -20.88 16.89
CA THR A 690 11.19 -21.13 15.76
C THR A 690 10.73 -20.35 14.50
N THR A 691 11.60 -19.48 14.00
CA THR A 691 11.32 -18.58 12.88
C THR A 691 11.40 -19.29 11.52
N VAL A 692 10.37 -20.08 11.21
CA VAL A 692 10.24 -20.75 9.91
C VAL A 692 9.96 -19.72 8.80
N GLN A 693 11.03 -19.31 8.11
CA GLN A 693 10.91 -18.81 6.74
C GLN A 693 10.69 -19.98 5.76
N SER A 694 10.04 -19.68 4.63
CA SER A 694 9.75 -20.59 3.51
C SER A 694 8.69 -21.68 3.81
N GLN A 695 7.86 -22.15 2.88
CA GLN A 695 7.68 -21.82 1.45
C GLN A 695 6.20 -21.48 1.15
N PRO A 696 5.87 -20.83 0.01
CA PRO A 696 4.48 -20.76 -0.45
C PRO A 696 3.92 -22.17 -0.71
N LEU A 697 2.65 -22.39 -0.34
CA LEU A 697 1.95 -23.65 -0.62
C LEU A 697 1.95 -23.97 -2.13
N PRO A 698 2.11 -25.25 -2.52
CA PRO A 698 2.03 -25.65 -3.93
C PRO A 698 0.69 -25.24 -4.54
N ARG A 699 0.74 -24.41 -5.60
CA ARG A 699 -0.45 -24.01 -6.38
C ARG A 699 -0.97 -25.11 -7.30
N ASP A 700 -0.24 -26.22 -7.38
CA ASP A 700 -0.56 -27.37 -8.22
C ASP A 700 -1.59 -28.30 -7.55
N ALA A 701 -2.84 -28.22 -8.04
CA ALA A 701 -3.94 -29.08 -7.60
C ALA A 701 -3.70 -30.58 -7.90
N PHE A 702 -2.88 -30.92 -8.89
CA PHE A 702 -2.56 -32.30 -9.25
C PHE A 702 -1.70 -32.96 -8.16
N ARG A 703 -0.74 -32.21 -7.60
CA ARG A 703 0.08 -32.64 -6.46
C ARG A 703 -0.77 -32.86 -5.20
N ILE A 704 -1.80 -32.04 -4.98
CA ILE A 704 -2.77 -32.20 -3.88
C ILE A 704 -3.62 -33.47 -4.09
N ARG A 705 -4.12 -33.73 -5.32
CA ARG A 705 -4.85 -34.96 -5.66
C ARG A 705 -4.05 -36.22 -5.33
N GLN A 706 -2.73 -36.26 -5.57
CA GLN A 706 -1.90 -37.43 -5.24
C GLN A 706 -1.79 -37.69 -3.72
N TYR A 707 -1.54 -36.67 -2.90
CA TYR A 707 -1.48 -36.83 -1.44
C TYR A 707 -2.81 -37.32 -0.84
N GLN A 708 -3.94 -36.90 -1.38
CA GLN A 708 -5.26 -37.38 -0.95
C GLN A 708 -5.51 -38.82 -1.40
N LYS A 709 -5.18 -39.17 -2.65
CA LYS A 709 -5.37 -40.51 -3.21
C LYS A 709 -4.53 -41.57 -2.48
N ALA A 710 -3.31 -41.23 -2.06
CA ALA A 710 -2.44 -42.11 -1.26
C ALA A 710 -2.96 -42.38 0.17
N ARG A 711 -3.79 -41.47 0.73
CA ARG A 711 -4.45 -41.68 2.04
C ARG A 711 -5.75 -42.50 1.94
N ALA A 712 -6.36 -42.57 0.76
CA ALA A 712 -7.61 -43.32 0.56
C ALA A 712 -7.40 -44.84 0.41
N SER A 713 -6.17 -45.28 0.11
CA SER A 713 -5.82 -46.69 -0.16
C SER A 713 -5.56 -47.57 1.07
N SER A 714 -5.79 -47.07 2.30
CA SER A 714 -5.46 -47.80 3.54
C SER A 714 -6.59 -47.76 4.59
N ALA A 715 -7.76 -48.31 4.24
CA ALA A 715 -8.86 -48.55 5.19
C ALA A 715 -9.70 -49.78 4.78
N SER A 716 -9.41 -50.95 5.36
CA SER A 716 -10.22 -52.16 5.21
C SER A 716 -11.33 -52.23 6.29
N GLN A 717 -12.44 -52.87 5.96
CA GLN A 717 -13.64 -52.94 6.81
C GLN A 717 -13.47 -53.86 8.03
N THR A 718 -13.99 -53.42 9.18
CA THR A 718 -14.69 -54.28 10.16
C THR A 718 -15.83 -53.47 10.77
N GLY A 719 -17.06 -54.00 10.76
CA GLY A 719 -18.24 -53.34 11.35
C GLY A 719 -18.86 -54.13 12.49
N SER A 720 -19.75 -53.51 13.26
CA SER A 720 -20.70 -54.17 14.17
C SER A 720 -21.87 -53.24 14.52
N VAL A 721 -22.93 -53.81 15.09
CA VAL A 721 -24.28 -53.22 15.27
C VAL A 721 -24.62 -53.18 16.76
N SER A 722 -25.51 -52.28 17.22
CA SER A 722 -26.59 -52.54 18.22
C SER A 722 -27.20 -51.25 18.83
N TYR A 723 -28.56 -51.17 18.89
CA TYR A 723 -29.48 -50.59 19.92
C TYR A 723 -29.12 -49.27 20.68
N GLY A 724 -30.05 -48.43 21.15
CA GLY A 724 -31.53 -48.45 21.20
C GLY A 724 -32.06 -47.57 22.37
N SER A 725 -33.35 -47.16 22.33
CA SER A 725 -34.07 -46.29 23.32
C SER A 725 -33.54 -44.83 23.42
N ALA A 726 -34.30 -43.74 23.26
CA ALA A 726 -35.69 -43.37 23.59
C ALA A 726 -35.95 -43.00 25.06
N PHE A 727 -36.39 -41.75 25.29
CA PHE A 727 -37.13 -41.28 26.48
C PHE A 727 -37.98 -40.04 26.13
N SER A 728 -39.16 -39.94 26.73
CA SER A 728 -40.04 -38.74 26.74
C SER A 728 -39.75 -37.90 28.01
N GLY A 729 -40.28 -36.69 28.23
CA GLY A 729 -41.30 -35.92 27.51
C GLY A 729 -41.50 -34.53 28.13
N ASP A 730 -42.65 -33.91 27.89
CA ASP A 730 -42.96 -32.51 28.24
C ASP A 730 -43.04 -32.20 29.76
N LEU A 731 -42.82 -30.92 30.10
CA LEU A 731 -43.77 -30.17 30.96
C LEU A 731 -43.56 -28.64 30.87
N SER A 732 -44.64 -27.89 31.12
CA SER A 732 -44.72 -26.42 31.03
C SER A 732 -44.53 -25.72 32.38
N GLY A 733 -43.89 -24.54 32.40
CA GLY A 733 -43.71 -23.75 33.64
C GLY A 733 -43.52 -22.25 33.39
N SER A 734 -44.59 -21.48 33.62
CA SER A 734 -44.66 -20.02 33.53
C SER A 734 -43.81 -19.27 34.56
N THR A 735 -43.33 -18.07 34.17
CA THR A 735 -43.04 -16.89 35.04
C THR A 735 -42.14 -17.07 36.27
N GLY A 736 -40.93 -16.49 36.19
CA GLY A 736 -40.03 -16.16 37.30
C GLY A 736 -39.00 -15.14 36.83
#